data_AF-A0A949S0C6-F1
#
_entry.id   AF-A0A949S0C6-F1
#
_cell.length_a   1.000
_cell.length_b   1.000
_cell.length_c   1.000
_cell.angle_alpha   90.00
_cell.angle_beta   90.00
_cell.angle_gamma   90.00
#
_symmetry.space_group_name_H-M   'P 1'
#
loop_
_entity.id
_entity.type
_entity.pdbx_description
1 polymer ?
#
loop_
_entity_poly.entity_id
_entity_poly.type
_entity_poly.pdbx_seq_one_letter_code
_entity_poly.pdbx_strand_id
1 'polypeptide(L)'
;MKHAFQNLGLALLSLIFIPVQLIAQLYEIPFDEKIRNSTLIVEGKVAESESYRAANGDIYTAHKIVVVGILKGSFREHDLTVTTWGGTVGDETQTWSHLLTLEKGDYGIFFLEPTQAPETENWQFAKPCFDVYASQQGFLRFVQNDLGVWTAREPFHTYSDLKKDVYQEIASATGQQPEVLNAAESSIRSGVRYAFKDVTFDGSKFTFNIYANSLIDNKKLYQSGIIMGYNPDFFGDSIATNGNLELQTAGISSNVSTYSLSKTDLAANKVQIQLQTVGSVSGLTTLTTSEQLLASGSLTIENIFADPGLFYDIDQMLALNKFYNTDAGGFAQVFDTVVVDTDFPFELYAPEIDSIRPLSLRAGTDDILTIYGKNFGDTQGSSYVEFTNAYAGISSGVDWIEPLTTDYIWSDTKIEVFVPSVAKGGNYDEYAGSGKIRVRVSGSTKTSTESIKVRLAADNRALTDAGNPNLKRKKVRLIGDFGEDSGYTLYYNQNFKNLNGAVPAFERALCTWVQSSNINFRVKEYDEIDTTYQPFACQILLTNSLPAGTPSTTKAITDKSYYLGCQDASGNVIKGSLKKFDIYFRQSANWYLNEQYDPTLPFSYWENNHDLESFALHELGHAQLLLHVNQADEVMYYEVVTPKRVLQTGDVEGGNYIKGISVVAEPDCDVSPIVPNGDCGLIPTIDVGSKETIVKFRPNPATNWIFFEGPEQIQKLQVFTSLGELVVELTPNTSFSAVDISKLNAGFYFALVKTNNKYHALKFEKI
;
A
#
# COMPACT_ATOMS: atom_id res chain seq x y z
N MET A 1 -4.04 -31.03 -51.84
CA MET A 1 -2.93 -31.01 -50.85
C MET A 1 -2.16 -29.69 -50.79
N LYS A 2 -1.99 -28.90 -51.86
CA LYS A 2 -1.33 -27.58 -51.80
C LYS A 2 -2.09 -26.49 -51.02
N HIS A 3 -3.43 -26.52 -51.00
CA HIS A 3 -4.23 -25.54 -50.24
C HIS A 3 -4.38 -25.86 -48.74
N ALA A 4 -4.11 -27.11 -48.32
CA ALA A 4 -4.13 -27.47 -46.90
C ALA A 4 -2.88 -26.98 -46.16
N PHE A 5 -1.73 -26.91 -46.84
CA PHE A 5 -0.48 -26.40 -46.27
C PHE A 5 -0.40 -24.87 -46.18
N GLN A 6 -1.12 -24.14 -47.04
CA GLN A 6 -1.20 -22.68 -46.92
C GLN A 6 -2.08 -22.23 -45.74
N ASN A 7 -3.16 -22.98 -45.45
CA ASN A 7 -4.02 -22.68 -44.30
C ASN A 7 -3.39 -23.12 -42.96
N LEU A 8 -2.54 -24.16 -42.96
CA LEU A 8 -1.75 -24.50 -41.78
C LEU A 8 -0.65 -23.46 -41.50
N GLY A 9 -0.06 -22.88 -42.54
CA GLY A 9 0.96 -21.82 -42.43
C GLY A 9 0.40 -20.49 -41.92
N LEU A 10 -0.82 -20.11 -42.32
CA LEU A 10 -1.50 -18.93 -41.75
C LEU A 10 -1.97 -19.16 -40.31
N ALA A 11 -2.42 -20.37 -39.96
CA ALA A 11 -2.81 -20.72 -38.60
C ALA A 11 -1.62 -20.82 -37.62
N LEU A 12 -0.42 -21.17 -38.12
CA LEU A 12 0.82 -21.14 -37.33
C LEU A 12 1.39 -19.72 -37.17
N LEU A 13 1.16 -18.80 -38.13
CA LEU A 13 1.60 -17.41 -38.00
C LEU A 13 0.75 -16.59 -37.01
N SER A 14 -0.50 -16.98 -36.78
CA SER A 14 -1.37 -16.39 -35.74
C SER A 14 -1.04 -16.84 -34.32
N LEU A 15 -0.13 -17.80 -34.13
CA LEU A 15 0.37 -18.23 -32.81
C LEU A 15 1.66 -17.50 -32.38
N ILE A 16 2.19 -16.58 -33.20
CA ILE A 16 3.43 -15.83 -32.92
C ILE A 16 3.18 -14.38 -32.49
N PHE A 17 1.91 -13.95 -32.43
CA PHE A 17 1.54 -12.69 -31.78
C PHE A 17 0.71 -13.02 -30.54
N ILE A 18 1.39 -13.32 -29.43
CA ILE A 18 0.79 -13.19 -28.10
C ILE A 18 0.69 -11.67 -27.86
N PRO A 19 -0.50 -11.07 -27.79
CA PRO A 19 -0.62 -9.69 -27.37
C PRO A 19 -0.21 -9.63 -25.90
N VAL A 20 0.76 -8.75 -25.60
CA VAL A 20 1.06 -8.32 -24.23
C VAL A 20 -0.22 -7.75 -23.66
N GLN A 21 -0.62 -8.29 -22.50
CA GLN A 21 -1.79 -7.85 -21.76
C GLN A 21 -1.59 -6.39 -21.31
N LEU A 22 -2.61 -5.55 -21.50
CA LEU A 22 -2.64 -4.16 -21.04
C LEU A 22 -3.58 -4.05 -19.84
N ILE A 23 -2.97 -4.10 -18.67
CA ILE A 23 -3.65 -4.07 -17.39
C ILE A 23 -3.55 -2.66 -16.78
N ALA A 24 -4.53 -2.26 -15.97
CA ALA A 24 -4.74 -0.90 -15.49
C ALA A 24 -4.26 -0.65 -14.04
N GLN A 25 -4.05 0.65 -13.73
CA GLN A 25 -3.52 1.30 -12.52
C GLN A 25 -2.02 1.09 -12.23
N LEU A 26 -1.50 -0.12 -12.36
CA LEU A 26 -0.08 -0.42 -12.42
C LEU A 26 0.07 -1.69 -13.28
N TYR A 27 0.75 -1.64 -14.43
CA TYR A 27 1.15 -2.85 -15.16
C TYR A 27 2.63 -3.15 -14.94
N GLU A 28 2.96 -4.43 -14.96
CA GLU A 28 4.33 -4.93 -14.81
C GLU A 28 5.23 -4.37 -15.93
N ILE A 29 6.23 -3.58 -15.54
CA ILE A 29 7.30 -3.15 -16.44
C ILE A 29 8.33 -4.27 -16.48
N PRO A 30 8.57 -4.88 -17.67
CA PRO A 30 9.50 -5.98 -17.82
C PRO A 30 10.90 -5.64 -17.27
N PHE A 31 11.54 -6.64 -16.66
CA PHE A 31 12.85 -6.45 -16.04
C PHE A 31 13.91 -5.89 -17.01
N ASP A 32 13.90 -6.35 -18.27
CA ASP A 32 14.80 -5.88 -19.31
C ASP A 32 14.52 -4.42 -19.72
N GLU A 33 13.26 -3.99 -19.68
CA GLU A 33 12.87 -2.60 -19.90
C GLU A 33 13.40 -1.69 -18.79
N LYS A 34 13.26 -2.12 -17.52
CA LYS A 34 13.86 -1.43 -16.35
C LYS A 34 15.37 -1.27 -16.55
N ILE A 35 16.07 -2.35 -16.90
CA ILE A 35 17.51 -2.29 -17.18
C ILE A 35 17.81 -1.31 -18.31
N ARG A 36 17.07 -1.35 -19.42
CA ARG A 36 17.36 -0.56 -20.62
C ARG A 36 17.23 0.95 -20.36
N ASN A 37 16.17 1.36 -19.68
CA ASN A 37 15.80 2.77 -19.50
C ASN A 37 16.50 3.44 -18.30
N SER A 38 17.01 2.70 -17.33
CA SER A 38 17.79 3.30 -16.24
C SER A 38 19.18 3.76 -16.70
N THR A 39 19.56 4.98 -16.33
CA THR A 39 20.90 5.53 -16.60
C THR A 39 21.96 4.98 -15.65
N LEU A 40 21.55 4.65 -14.43
CA LEU A 40 22.37 4.13 -13.34
C LEU A 40 21.57 3.03 -12.62
N ILE A 41 22.20 1.91 -12.29
CA ILE A 41 21.60 0.88 -11.43
C ILE A 41 22.54 0.63 -10.27
N VAL A 42 22.05 0.83 -9.05
CA VAL A 42 22.84 0.70 -7.82
C VAL A 42 22.17 -0.24 -6.83
N GLU A 43 23.00 -0.97 -6.10
CA GLU A 43 22.63 -1.55 -4.81
C GLU A 43 22.87 -0.48 -3.75
N GLY A 44 21.87 -0.18 -2.92
CA GLY A 44 21.95 0.93 -1.97
C GLY A 44 21.02 0.80 -0.79
N LYS A 45 21.30 1.58 0.27
CA LYS A 45 20.51 1.65 1.50
C LYS A 45 20.05 3.08 1.78
N VAL A 46 18.78 3.27 2.13
CA VAL A 46 18.24 4.56 2.56
C VAL A 46 18.77 4.88 3.97
N ALA A 47 19.67 5.86 4.07
CA ALA A 47 20.27 6.26 5.35
C ALA A 47 19.44 7.32 6.08
N GLU A 48 18.95 8.31 5.34
CA GLU A 48 18.23 9.47 5.86
C GLU A 48 17.17 9.92 4.85
N SER A 49 16.14 10.60 5.34
CA SER A 49 15.08 11.16 4.50
C SER A 49 14.59 12.47 5.08
N GLU A 50 14.30 13.44 4.22
CA GLU A 50 13.75 14.73 4.60
C GLU A 50 12.69 15.19 3.61
N SER A 51 11.52 15.56 4.11
CA SER A 51 10.46 16.14 3.31
C SER A 51 10.62 17.66 3.20
N TYR A 52 10.34 18.21 2.03
CA TYR A 52 10.42 19.65 1.74
C TYR A 52 9.30 20.08 0.80
N ARG A 53 8.87 21.34 0.92
CA ARG A 53 7.91 21.95 -0.01
C ARG A 53 8.65 22.70 -1.10
N ALA A 54 8.37 22.36 -2.35
CA ALA A 54 8.97 23.02 -3.50
C ALA A 54 8.17 24.25 -3.96
N ALA A 55 8.73 25.02 -4.89
CA ALA A 55 8.15 26.28 -5.38
C ALA A 55 6.80 26.10 -6.12
N ASN A 56 6.51 24.90 -6.62
CA ASN A 56 5.20 24.53 -7.19
C ASN A 56 4.13 24.28 -6.12
N GLY A 57 4.50 24.26 -4.83
CA GLY A 57 3.59 24.04 -3.71
C GLY A 57 3.48 22.58 -3.29
N ASP A 58 3.99 21.62 -4.08
CA ASP A 58 3.99 20.20 -3.73
C ASP A 58 5.09 19.87 -2.71
N ILE A 59 4.84 18.82 -1.91
CA ILE A 59 5.78 18.23 -0.97
C ILE A 59 6.48 17.05 -1.65
N TYR A 60 7.79 17.02 -1.50
CA TYR A 60 8.69 15.96 -1.94
C TYR A 60 9.46 15.43 -0.74
N THR A 61 10.01 14.23 -0.87
CA THR A 61 10.95 13.67 0.12
C THR A 61 12.26 13.31 -0.56
N ALA A 62 13.36 13.90 -0.08
CA ALA A 62 14.71 13.57 -0.49
C ALA A 62 15.23 12.42 0.38
N HIS A 63 15.70 11.34 -0.24
CA HIS A 63 16.25 10.16 0.41
C HIS A 63 17.73 10.05 0.10
N LYS A 64 18.57 10.07 1.13
CA LYS A 64 20.02 9.84 0.97
C LYS A 64 20.27 8.33 0.88
N ILE A 65 20.70 7.87 -0.29
CA ILE A 65 21.02 6.48 -0.57
C ILE A 65 22.52 6.28 -0.46
N VAL A 66 22.97 5.51 0.52
CA VAL A 66 24.36 5.06 0.59
C VAL A 66 24.57 3.98 -0.46
N VAL A 67 25.49 4.21 -1.40
CA VAL A 67 25.73 3.31 -2.53
C VAL A 67 26.67 2.18 -2.11
N VAL A 68 26.18 0.96 -2.26
CA VAL A 68 26.85 -0.27 -1.85
C VAL A 68 27.54 -0.96 -3.02
N GLY A 69 26.92 -0.88 -4.21
CA GLY A 69 27.50 -1.39 -5.45
C GLY A 69 26.86 -0.79 -6.70
N ILE A 70 27.58 -0.84 -7.81
CA ILE A 70 27.13 -0.37 -9.13
C ILE A 70 26.93 -1.58 -10.02
N LEU A 71 25.73 -1.71 -10.58
CA LEU A 71 25.36 -2.80 -11.50
C LEU A 71 25.25 -2.31 -12.95
N LYS A 72 25.03 -1.01 -13.16
CA LYS A 72 25.03 -0.36 -14.47
C LYS A 72 25.46 1.10 -14.37
N GLY A 73 26.31 1.55 -15.28
CA GLY A 73 26.71 2.95 -15.40
C GLY A 73 28.00 3.24 -14.61
N SER A 74 28.30 4.52 -14.42
CA SER A 74 29.50 4.96 -13.69
C SER A 74 29.14 5.98 -12.64
N PHE A 75 29.54 5.71 -11.39
CA PHE A 75 29.29 6.56 -10.25
C PHE A 75 30.52 6.56 -9.34
N ARG A 76 30.85 7.70 -8.73
CA ARG A 76 32.11 7.85 -7.95
C ARG A 76 31.90 8.34 -6.53
N GLU A 77 30.70 8.80 -6.20
CA GLU A 77 30.39 9.28 -4.86
C GLU A 77 29.90 8.12 -3.99
N HIS A 78 29.86 8.34 -2.67
CA HIS A 78 29.52 7.28 -1.71
C HIS A 78 28.02 7.23 -1.43
N ASP A 79 27.32 8.34 -1.69
CA ASP A 79 25.88 8.47 -1.59
C ASP A 79 25.34 9.24 -2.81
N LEU A 80 24.03 9.12 -3.01
CA LEU A 80 23.25 9.91 -3.96
C LEU A 80 21.89 10.22 -3.34
N THR A 81 21.18 11.17 -3.92
CA THR A 81 19.81 11.50 -3.49
C THR A 81 18.80 10.87 -4.44
N VAL A 82 17.85 10.13 -3.89
CA VAL A 82 16.63 9.72 -4.60
C VAL A 82 15.48 10.60 -4.11
N THR A 83 14.75 11.23 -5.02
CA THR A 83 13.59 12.04 -4.67
C THR A 83 12.30 11.26 -4.92
N THR A 84 11.41 11.22 -3.92
CA THR A 84 10.04 10.70 -4.05
C THR A 84 9.03 11.84 -3.87
N TRP A 85 7.81 11.60 -4.34
CA TRP A 85 6.71 12.54 -4.21
C TRP A 85 5.94 12.29 -2.91
N GLY A 86 5.51 13.36 -2.25
CA GLY A 86 4.87 13.30 -0.95
C GLY A 86 5.87 13.39 0.21
N GLY A 87 5.36 13.29 1.42
CA GLY A 87 6.11 13.52 2.65
C GLY A 87 5.32 14.35 3.67
N THR A 88 5.97 14.71 4.78
CA THR A 88 5.35 15.52 5.84
C THR A 88 6.17 16.77 6.14
N VAL A 89 5.56 17.95 6.05
CA VAL A 89 6.17 19.25 6.37
C VAL A 89 5.27 19.98 7.37
N GLY A 90 5.74 20.12 8.61
CA GLY A 90 4.92 20.66 9.70
C GLY A 90 3.72 19.76 9.97
N ASP A 91 2.51 20.33 10.00
CA ASP A 91 1.25 19.61 10.23
C ASP A 91 0.58 19.11 8.93
N GLU A 92 1.27 19.25 7.79
CA GLU A 92 0.76 18.83 6.49
C GLU A 92 1.52 17.61 5.96
N THR A 93 0.78 16.57 5.61
CA THR A 93 1.29 15.37 4.94
C THR A 93 0.69 15.31 3.54
N GLN A 94 1.49 15.08 2.51
CA GLN A 94 1.02 14.80 1.15
C GLN A 94 1.40 13.38 0.75
N THR A 95 0.47 12.64 0.15
CA THR A 95 0.67 11.24 -0.29
C THR A 95 -0.04 10.97 -1.60
N TRP A 96 0.56 10.10 -2.41
CA TRP A 96 0.10 9.75 -3.74
C TRP A 96 -0.21 8.25 -3.81
N SER A 97 -1.34 7.85 -4.41
CA SER A 97 -1.64 6.42 -4.57
C SER A 97 -0.69 5.75 -5.57
N HIS A 98 -0.22 4.53 -5.29
CA HIS A 98 0.62 3.73 -6.20
C HIS A 98 2.02 4.30 -6.55
N LEU A 99 2.54 5.27 -5.80
CA LEU A 99 3.93 5.71 -5.93
C LEU A 99 4.82 5.05 -4.87
N LEU A 100 6.11 4.98 -5.18
CA LEU A 100 7.14 4.51 -4.27
C LEU A 100 7.27 5.45 -3.08
N THR A 101 7.01 4.90 -1.90
CA THR A 101 7.45 5.46 -0.62
C THR A 101 8.73 4.73 -0.20
N LEU A 102 9.71 5.48 0.31
CA LEU A 102 10.95 4.92 0.87
C LEU A 102 11.07 5.29 2.33
N GLU A 103 11.48 4.32 3.14
CA GLU A 103 11.73 4.50 4.57
C GLU A 103 13.21 4.35 4.90
N LYS A 104 13.63 4.98 6.00
CA LYS A 104 14.99 4.80 6.52
C LYS A 104 15.23 3.32 6.81
N GLY A 105 16.31 2.79 6.27
CA GLY A 105 16.69 1.37 6.41
C GLY A 105 16.33 0.51 5.21
N ASP A 106 15.46 0.98 4.30
CA ASP A 106 15.17 0.28 3.06
C ASP A 106 16.46 0.02 2.28
N TYR A 107 16.60 -1.22 1.82
CA TYR A 107 17.81 -1.71 1.17
C TYR A 107 17.43 -2.56 -0.03
N GLY A 108 18.13 -2.39 -1.15
CA GLY A 108 17.74 -3.04 -2.40
C GLY A 108 18.50 -2.56 -3.62
N ILE A 109 17.98 -2.94 -4.80
CA ILE A 109 18.46 -2.42 -6.09
C ILE A 109 17.56 -1.27 -6.55
N PHE A 110 18.17 -0.12 -6.85
CA PHE A 110 17.51 1.05 -7.41
C PHE A 110 17.83 1.19 -8.90
N PHE A 111 16.78 1.24 -9.72
CA PHE A 111 16.82 1.52 -11.15
C PHE A 111 16.65 3.03 -11.34
N LEU A 112 17.73 3.76 -11.61
CA LEU A 112 17.75 5.22 -11.48
C LEU A 112 17.76 5.96 -12.82
N GLU A 113 17.03 7.08 -12.86
CA GLU A 113 17.05 8.06 -13.94
C GLU A 113 17.26 9.48 -13.40
N PRO A 114 17.79 10.43 -14.20
CA PRO A 114 18.05 11.79 -13.72
C PRO A 114 16.75 12.46 -13.25
N THR A 115 16.77 13.01 -12.03
CA THR A 115 15.55 13.55 -11.43
C THR A 115 14.93 14.67 -12.26
N GLN A 116 13.61 14.68 -12.33
CA GLN A 116 12.82 15.81 -12.83
C GLN A 116 12.16 16.60 -11.69
N ALA A 117 12.32 16.15 -10.44
CA ALA A 117 11.74 16.81 -9.28
C ALA A 117 12.47 18.12 -8.94
N PRO A 118 11.78 19.12 -8.36
CA PRO A 118 12.42 20.33 -7.86
C PRO A 118 13.49 20.02 -6.81
N GLU A 119 14.64 20.68 -6.87
CA GLU A 119 15.75 20.48 -5.93
C GLU A 119 15.39 20.97 -4.51
N THR A 120 15.88 20.28 -3.49
CA THR A 120 15.83 20.75 -2.09
C THR A 120 16.90 21.81 -1.84
N GLU A 121 16.58 22.79 -0.98
CA GLU A 121 17.56 23.78 -0.51
C GLU A 121 18.56 23.19 0.51
N ASN A 122 18.30 21.99 1.04
CA ASN A 122 19.18 21.34 2.00
C ASN A 122 20.40 20.71 1.31
N TRP A 123 21.57 21.30 1.55
CA TRP A 123 22.85 20.83 1.01
C TRP A 123 23.26 19.42 1.49
N GLN A 124 22.64 18.88 2.56
CA GLN A 124 22.90 17.51 3.02
C GLN A 124 22.36 16.44 2.07
N PHE A 125 21.46 16.81 1.16
CA PHE A 125 20.92 15.96 0.10
C PHE A 125 21.42 16.41 -1.28
N ALA A 126 22.55 17.14 -1.31
CA ALA A 126 23.09 17.68 -2.55
C ALA A 126 23.51 16.58 -3.54
N LYS A 127 23.54 17.00 -4.80
CA LYS A 127 23.74 16.22 -6.02
C LYS A 127 24.79 15.10 -5.94
N PRO A 128 24.58 14.01 -6.68
CA PRO A 128 23.57 13.88 -7.75
C PRO A 128 22.22 13.35 -7.29
N CYS A 129 21.17 13.89 -7.92
CA CYS A 129 19.78 13.59 -7.61
C CYS A 129 19.14 12.75 -8.72
N PHE A 130 18.41 11.71 -8.33
CA PHE A 130 17.78 10.75 -9.21
C PHE A 130 16.32 10.53 -8.82
N ASP A 131 15.52 10.06 -9.77
CA ASP A 131 14.24 9.42 -9.53
C ASP A 131 14.42 7.90 -9.72
N VAL A 132 13.53 7.11 -9.12
CA VAL A 132 13.45 5.67 -9.41
C VAL A 132 12.59 5.48 -10.66
N TYR A 133 13.22 4.99 -11.73
CA TYR A 133 12.53 4.61 -12.95
C TYR A 133 11.44 3.60 -12.63
N ALA A 134 10.23 3.76 -13.16
CA ALA A 134 9.09 2.90 -12.85
C ALA A 134 8.67 2.89 -11.36
N SER A 135 9.04 3.91 -10.59
CA SER A 135 8.63 4.09 -9.18
C SER A 135 8.82 2.80 -8.37
N GLN A 136 7.76 2.28 -7.76
CA GLN A 136 7.78 1.09 -6.90
C GLN A 136 8.27 -0.19 -7.59
N GLN A 137 8.20 -0.29 -8.92
CA GLN A 137 8.70 -1.46 -9.66
C GLN A 137 10.20 -1.42 -9.96
N GLY A 138 10.78 -0.21 -9.92
CA GLY A 138 12.21 0.02 -10.10
C GLY A 138 13.00 0.06 -8.80
N PHE A 139 12.34 -0.18 -7.66
CA PHE A 139 13.03 -0.49 -6.42
C PHE A 139 12.80 -1.96 -6.08
N LEU A 140 13.83 -2.76 -6.24
CA LEU A 140 13.81 -4.16 -5.82
C LEU A 140 14.19 -4.21 -4.34
N ARG A 141 13.19 -4.11 -3.47
CA ARG A 141 13.41 -4.13 -2.02
C ARG A 141 13.91 -5.50 -1.61
N PHE A 142 15.02 -5.53 -0.91
CA PHE A 142 15.51 -6.76 -0.31
C PHE A 142 14.78 -7.03 1.00
N VAL A 143 14.20 -8.22 1.09
CA VAL A 143 13.45 -8.69 2.27
C VAL A 143 13.79 -10.14 2.55
N GLN A 144 13.85 -10.51 3.82
CA GLN A 144 14.02 -11.90 4.22
C GLN A 144 12.67 -12.64 4.14
N ASN A 145 12.67 -13.85 3.59
CA ASN A 145 11.49 -14.72 3.65
C ASN A 145 11.35 -15.38 5.03
N ASP A 146 10.34 -16.23 5.18
CA ASP A 146 10.04 -16.93 6.45
C ASP A 146 11.20 -17.79 6.98
N LEU A 147 12.18 -18.11 6.14
CA LEU A 147 13.38 -18.86 6.48
C LEU A 147 14.61 -17.95 6.71
N GLY A 148 14.46 -16.63 6.76
CA GLY A 148 15.57 -15.68 6.90
C GLY A 148 16.43 -15.53 5.64
N VAL A 149 16.03 -16.13 4.51
CA VAL A 149 16.76 -16.03 3.23
C VAL A 149 16.37 -14.73 2.55
N TRP A 150 17.36 -13.94 2.14
CA TRP A 150 17.09 -12.73 1.39
C TRP A 150 16.52 -13.02 0.00
N THR A 151 15.44 -12.32 -0.30
CA THR A 151 14.77 -12.24 -1.59
C THR A 151 14.71 -10.78 -2.01
N ALA A 152 14.50 -10.52 -3.29
CA ALA A 152 14.11 -9.19 -3.76
C ALA A 152 12.64 -9.20 -4.09
N ARG A 153 11.94 -8.11 -3.80
CA ARG A 153 10.52 -7.95 -4.13
C ARG A 153 10.24 -6.60 -4.74
N GLU A 154 9.28 -6.63 -5.64
CA GLU A 154 8.59 -5.48 -6.21
C GLU A 154 7.13 -5.90 -6.42
N PRO A 155 6.18 -4.98 -6.71
CA PRO A 155 4.75 -5.28 -6.74
C PRO A 155 4.32 -6.51 -7.56
N PHE A 156 5.06 -6.91 -8.60
CA PHE A 156 4.72 -8.05 -9.47
C PHE A 156 5.57 -9.31 -9.27
N HIS A 157 6.77 -9.20 -8.67
CA HIS A 157 7.69 -10.33 -8.57
C HIS A 157 8.39 -10.46 -7.23
N THR A 158 8.64 -11.71 -6.86
CA THR A 158 9.61 -12.10 -5.83
C THR A 158 10.76 -12.88 -6.48
N TYR A 159 11.97 -12.36 -6.37
CA TYR A 159 13.20 -12.99 -6.84
C TYR A 159 13.84 -13.77 -5.70
N SER A 160 13.84 -15.09 -5.82
CA SER A 160 14.27 -15.99 -4.73
C SER A 160 15.76 -16.32 -4.78
N ASP A 161 16.39 -16.27 -5.95
CA ASP A 161 17.84 -16.40 -6.12
C ASP A 161 18.40 -15.07 -6.63
N LEU A 162 18.81 -14.20 -5.71
CA LEU A 162 19.32 -12.86 -6.05
C LEU A 162 20.52 -12.90 -7.01
N LYS A 163 21.40 -13.89 -6.86
CA LYS A 163 22.59 -14.02 -7.71
C LYS A 163 22.18 -14.28 -9.15
N LYS A 164 21.29 -15.25 -9.36
CA LYS A 164 20.85 -15.66 -10.68
C LYS A 164 19.83 -14.69 -11.27
N ASP A 165 18.77 -14.42 -10.53
CA ASP A 165 17.56 -13.75 -11.04
C ASP A 165 17.71 -12.21 -11.10
N VAL A 166 18.68 -11.64 -10.38
CA VAL A 166 18.91 -10.18 -10.35
C VAL A 166 20.32 -9.83 -10.84
N TYR A 167 21.37 -10.21 -10.12
CA TYR A 167 22.73 -9.76 -10.42
C TYR A 167 23.24 -10.28 -11.77
N GLN A 168 23.05 -11.57 -12.08
CA GLN A 168 23.48 -12.16 -13.36
C GLN A 168 22.66 -11.64 -14.53
N GLU A 169 21.34 -11.48 -14.39
CA GLU A 169 20.49 -10.91 -15.44
C GLU A 169 20.91 -9.49 -15.79
N ILE A 170 21.14 -8.63 -14.78
CA ILE A 170 21.64 -7.27 -15.01
C ILE A 170 23.02 -7.30 -15.68
N ALA A 171 23.96 -8.11 -15.18
CA ALA A 171 25.31 -8.18 -15.73
C ALA A 171 25.34 -8.69 -17.18
N SER A 172 24.50 -9.67 -17.52
CA SER A 172 24.35 -10.18 -18.88
C SER A 172 23.74 -9.14 -19.82
N ALA A 173 22.74 -8.38 -19.36
CA ALA A 173 22.07 -7.38 -20.17
C ALA A 173 22.92 -6.11 -20.38
N THR A 174 23.71 -5.71 -19.40
CA THR A 174 24.54 -4.49 -19.46
C THR A 174 25.95 -4.75 -19.98
N GLY A 175 26.45 -5.99 -19.90
CA GLY A 175 27.85 -6.33 -20.12
C GLY A 175 28.79 -5.86 -19.01
N GLN A 176 28.26 -5.27 -17.93
CA GLN A 176 29.01 -4.76 -16.78
C GLN A 176 28.88 -5.74 -15.61
N GLN A 177 30.00 -6.19 -15.07
CA GLN A 177 29.97 -6.97 -13.82
C GLN A 177 29.71 -6.04 -12.63
N PRO A 178 28.95 -6.48 -11.60
CA PRO A 178 28.69 -5.67 -10.42
C PRO A 178 30.00 -5.24 -9.74
N GLU A 179 30.14 -3.93 -9.54
CA GLU A 179 31.26 -3.34 -8.81
C GLU A 179 30.84 -3.08 -7.37
N VAL A 180 31.65 -3.56 -6.43
CA VAL A 180 31.46 -3.35 -5.00
C VAL A 180 32.20 -2.09 -4.58
N LEU A 181 31.46 -1.08 -4.08
CA LEU A 181 32.05 0.15 -3.58
C LEU A 181 32.18 0.15 -2.05
N ASN A 182 31.13 -0.26 -1.34
CA ASN A 182 31.11 -0.24 0.12
C ASN A 182 30.58 -1.57 0.67
N ALA A 183 31.48 -2.54 0.86
CA ALA A 183 31.10 -3.87 1.34
C ALA A 183 30.57 -3.91 2.77
N ALA A 184 30.88 -2.92 3.61
CA ALA A 184 30.39 -2.85 4.98
C ALA A 184 28.90 -2.49 5.08
N GLU A 185 28.36 -1.83 4.05
CA GLU A 185 26.94 -1.44 3.96
C GLU A 185 26.09 -2.46 3.21
N SER A 186 26.72 -3.51 2.65
CA SER A 186 25.99 -4.58 1.98
C SER A 186 25.38 -5.53 3.00
N SER A 187 24.10 -5.86 2.80
CA SER A 187 23.42 -6.85 3.63
C SER A 187 23.36 -8.23 2.95
N ILE A 188 23.91 -8.41 1.73
CA ILE A 188 23.75 -9.66 0.95
C ILE A 188 24.92 -9.97 -0.02
N ARG A 189 26.06 -10.47 0.48
CA ARG A 189 27.17 -10.98 -0.36
C ARG A 189 27.72 -12.33 0.07
N SER A 190 27.26 -12.80 1.22
CA SER A 190 27.65 -14.04 1.83
C SER A 190 26.56 -14.44 2.81
N GLY A 191 26.29 -15.74 2.92
CA GLY A 191 25.37 -16.22 3.92
C GLY A 191 25.76 -17.60 4.39
N VAL A 192 25.36 -17.95 5.60
CA VAL A 192 25.51 -19.29 6.15
C VAL A 192 24.14 -19.77 6.64
N ARG A 193 23.82 -21.02 6.34
CA ARG A 193 22.68 -21.71 6.92
C ARG A 193 23.16 -22.73 7.93
N TYR A 194 22.46 -22.81 9.05
CA TYR A 194 22.53 -23.89 10.04
C TYR A 194 21.25 -24.69 9.95
N ALA A 195 21.33 -26.02 9.93
CA ALA A 195 20.17 -26.89 9.97
C ALA A 195 20.30 -27.91 11.08
N PHE A 196 19.38 -27.88 12.05
CA PHE A 196 19.26 -28.87 13.11
C PHE A 196 18.43 -30.05 12.59
N LYS A 197 19.08 -31.15 12.25
CA LYS A 197 18.46 -32.32 11.62
C LYS A 197 18.67 -33.60 12.41
N ASP A 198 18.08 -34.69 11.92
CA ASP A 198 18.16 -36.02 12.52
C ASP A 198 17.71 -35.99 13.98
N VAL A 199 16.69 -35.16 14.27
CA VAL A 199 16.21 -34.99 15.63
C VAL A 199 15.50 -36.25 16.08
N THR A 200 15.96 -36.82 17.19
CA THR A 200 15.25 -37.92 17.86
C THR A 200 14.91 -37.54 19.28
N PHE A 201 13.78 -38.06 19.77
CA PHE A 201 13.26 -37.81 21.11
C PHE A 201 13.05 -39.13 21.84
N ASP A 202 13.60 -39.25 23.05
CA ASP A 202 13.50 -40.47 23.87
C ASP A 202 12.51 -40.36 25.03
N GLY A 203 11.80 -39.24 25.17
CA GLY A 203 10.90 -38.95 26.30
C GLY A 203 11.48 -37.95 27.30
N SER A 204 12.80 -37.77 27.35
CA SER A 204 13.48 -36.87 28.28
C SER A 204 14.55 -36.00 27.64
N LYS A 205 15.00 -36.36 26.44
CA LYS A 205 16.12 -35.74 25.76
C LYS A 205 15.89 -35.72 24.26
N PHE A 206 16.18 -34.59 23.63
CA PHE A 206 16.38 -34.51 22.20
C PHE A 206 17.84 -34.75 21.85
N THR A 207 18.11 -35.53 20.81
CA THR A 207 19.44 -35.58 20.16
C THR A 207 19.30 -35.06 18.74
N PHE A 208 20.35 -34.38 18.24
CA PHE A 208 20.30 -33.71 16.95
C PHE A 208 21.69 -33.57 16.32
N ASN A 209 21.70 -33.35 15.02
CA ASN A 209 22.87 -32.96 14.23
C ASN A 209 22.75 -31.51 13.76
N ILE A 210 23.83 -30.75 13.83
CA ILE A 210 23.91 -29.41 13.27
C ILE A 210 24.64 -29.52 11.93
N TYR A 211 23.97 -29.18 10.84
CA TYR A 211 24.57 -29.04 9.52
C TYR A 211 24.83 -27.57 9.23
N ALA A 212 25.82 -27.29 8.39
CA ALA A 212 26.10 -25.96 7.89
C ALA A 212 26.35 -25.98 6.37
N ASN A 213 25.93 -24.93 5.66
CA ASN A 213 26.31 -24.67 4.28
C ASN A 213 26.38 -23.16 4.00
N SER A 214 27.16 -22.78 3.00
CA SER A 214 27.16 -21.43 2.47
C SER A 214 25.91 -21.23 1.62
N LEU A 215 25.28 -20.08 1.74
CA LEU A 215 24.13 -19.71 0.89
C LEU A 215 24.59 -19.21 -0.48
N ILE A 216 25.77 -18.57 -0.53
CA ILE A 216 26.29 -17.91 -1.73
C ILE A 216 27.75 -18.30 -1.93
N ASP A 217 28.00 -19.09 -2.97
CA ASP A 217 29.31 -19.62 -3.36
C ASP A 217 30.03 -20.37 -2.22
N ASN A 218 31.24 -20.86 -2.51
CA ASN A 218 32.04 -21.57 -1.51
C ASN A 218 32.78 -20.56 -0.61
N LYS A 219 32.78 -20.77 0.71
CA LYS A 219 33.45 -19.90 1.69
C LYS A 219 34.33 -20.70 2.64
N LYS A 220 35.48 -20.18 3.04
CA LYS A 220 36.32 -20.82 4.07
C LYS A 220 35.76 -20.52 5.45
N LEU A 221 35.20 -21.50 6.16
CA LEU A 221 34.58 -21.26 7.47
C LEU A 221 35.65 -20.86 8.50
N TYR A 222 35.57 -19.65 9.04
CA TYR A 222 36.50 -19.15 10.06
C TYR A 222 35.90 -19.26 11.46
N GLN A 223 34.62 -18.94 11.61
CA GLN A 223 33.92 -19.01 12.89
C GLN A 223 32.45 -19.31 12.65
N SER A 224 31.88 -20.16 13.49
CA SER A 224 30.45 -20.41 13.58
C SER A 224 29.97 -20.07 14.98
N GLY A 225 28.85 -19.35 15.09
CA GLY A 225 28.19 -19.06 16.37
C GLY A 225 26.69 -19.13 16.20
N ILE A 226 26.05 -20.00 16.97
CA ILE A 226 24.60 -20.16 17.05
C ILE A 226 24.16 -19.69 18.42
N ILE A 227 23.26 -18.72 18.48
CA ILE A 227 22.67 -18.25 19.74
C ILE A 227 21.22 -18.70 19.76
N MET A 228 20.90 -19.50 20.77
CA MET A 228 19.61 -20.12 20.97
C MET A 228 19.03 -19.60 22.30
N GLY A 229 17.91 -18.90 22.21
CA GLY A 229 17.05 -18.61 23.34
C GLY A 229 16.05 -19.74 23.53
N TYR A 230 15.63 -19.98 24.77
CA TYR A 230 14.75 -21.09 25.13
C TYR A 230 13.91 -20.72 26.36
N ASN A 231 12.85 -21.48 26.64
CA ASN A 231 12.12 -21.37 27.89
C ASN A 231 12.81 -22.18 29.01
N PRO A 232 13.28 -21.54 30.10
CA PRO A 232 13.88 -22.27 31.21
C PRO A 232 12.93 -23.22 31.93
N ASP A 233 11.62 -22.97 31.91
CA ASP A 233 10.68 -23.93 32.50
C ASP A 233 10.74 -25.27 31.76
N PHE A 234 10.98 -25.25 30.44
CA PHE A 234 11.07 -26.45 29.61
C PHE A 234 12.44 -27.12 29.68
N PHE A 235 13.53 -26.36 29.51
CA PHE A 235 14.89 -26.90 29.37
C PHE A 235 15.78 -26.74 30.61
N GLY A 236 15.30 -26.06 31.65
CA GLY A 236 16.09 -25.63 32.80
C GLY A 236 16.86 -24.33 32.53
N ASP A 237 17.25 -23.62 33.59
CA ASP A 237 18.10 -22.43 33.48
C ASP A 237 19.55 -22.80 33.11
N SER A 238 20.23 -21.93 32.37
CA SER A 238 21.69 -22.00 32.11
C SER A 238 22.15 -23.38 31.64
N ILE A 239 21.53 -23.87 30.56
CA ILE A 239 21.65 -25.24 30.07
C ILE A 239 23.07 -25.66 29.68
N ALA A 240 23.97 -24.74 29.33
CA ALA A 240 25.36 -25.11 29.04
C ALA A 240 26.12 -25.48 30.32
N THR A 241 25.96 -24.69 31.38
CA THR A 241 26.62 -24.89 32.68
C THR A 241 26.01 -26.06 33.45
N ASN A 242 24.69 -26.18 33.43
CA ASN A 242 23.96 -27.23 34.15
C ASN A 242 23.95 -28.59 33.44
N GLY A 243 24.48 -28.66 32.22
CA GLY A 243 24.64 -29.91 31.48
C GLY A 243 23.40 -30.34 30.68
N ASN A 244 22.34 -29.54 30.68
CA ASN A 244 21.13 -29.84 29.93
C ASN A 244 21.37 -29.75 28.40
N LEU A 245 22.31 -28.92 27.94
CA LEU A 245 22.87 -28.97 26.58
C LEU A 245 24.19 -29.72 26.59
N GLU A 246 24.32 -30.79 25.81
CA GLU A 246 25.60 -31.48 25.54
C GLU A 246 25.97 -31.39 24.06
N LEU A 247 27.28 -31.30 23.77
CA LEU A 247 27.81 -31.22 22.42
C LEU A 247 28.86 -32.30 22.20
N GLN A 248 28.90 -32.85 20.99
CA GLN A 248 29.88 -33.81 20.53
C GLN A 248 30.53 -33.31 19.24
N THR A 249 31.85 -33.45 19.13
CA THR A 249 32.57 -33.16 17.90
C THR A 249 32.18 -34.17 16.81
N ALA A 250 31.74 -33.66 15.67
CA ALA A 250 31.32 -34.43 14.51
C ALA A 250 31.49 -33.59 13.23
N GLY A 251 31.76 -34.24 12.09
CA GLY A 251 31.92 -33.53 10.82
C GLY A 251 33.02 -32.44 10.87
N ILE A 252 32.71 -31.19 10.56
CA ILE A 252 33.69 -30.09 10.54
C ILE A 252 34.38 -29.91 11.90
N SER A 253 33.63 -30.01 13.00
CA SER A 253 34.17 -29.85 14.36
C SER A 253 35.11 -30.99 14.80
N SER A 254 35.19 -32.10 14.05
CA SER A 254 36.15 -33.17 14.36
C SER A 254 37.59 -32.78 14.01
N ASN A 255 37.80 -31.75 13.20
CA ASN A 255 39.13 -31.20 12.93
C ASN A 255 39.59 -30.29 14.08
N VAL A 256 39.89 -30.92 15.22
CA VAL A 256 40.28 -30.25 16.47
C VAL A 256 41.60 -29.48 16.39
N SER A 257 42.41 -29.73 15.35
CA SER A 257 43.62 -28.95 15.08
C SER A 257 43.33 -27.57 14.46
N THR A 258 42.14 -27.41 13.88
CA THR A 258 41.69 -26.19 13.22
C THR A 258 40.62 -25.49 14.06
N TYR A 259 39.68 -26.25 14.64
CA TYR A 259 38.52 -25.71 15.34
C TYR A 259 38.41 -26.20 16.78
N SER A 260 37.82 -25.36 17.64
CA SER A 260 37.38 -25.69 18.99
C SER A 260 35.87 -25.49 19.08
N LEU A 261 35.14 -26.54 19.47
CA LEU A 261 33.70 -26.51 19.71
C LEU A 261 33.43 -26.23 21.18
N SER A 262 32.58 -25.26 21.47
CA SER A 262 32.25 -24.84 22.84
C SER A 262 30.78 -24.41 22.97
N LYS A 263 30.31 -24.36 24.21
CA LYS A 263 28.98 -23.87 24.61
C LYS A 263 29.11 -22.96 25.83
N THR A 264 28.34 -21.88 25.87
CA THR A 264 28.40 -20.89 26.95
C THR A 264 27.01 -20.29 27.17
N ASP A 265 26.58 -20.13 28.43
CA ASP A 265 25.34 -19.42 28.75
C ASP A 265 25.56 -17.90 28.64
N LEU A 266 24.68 -17.22 27.89
CA LEU A 266 24.64 -15.76 27.77
C LEU A 266 23.65 -15.15 28.76
N ALA A 267 22.62 -15.91 29.12
CA ALA A 267 21.63 -15.60 30.14
C ALA A 267 21.02 -16.93 30.66
N ALA A 268 20.18 -16.85 31.69
CA ALA A 268 19.50 -18.04 32.23
C ALA A 268 18.63 -18.77 31.19
N ASN A 269 18.13 -18.05 30.19
CA ASN A 269 17.29 -18.54 29.11
C ASN A 269 17.96 -18.48 27.72
N LYS A 270 19.29 -18.36 27.66
CA LYS A 270 20.00 -18.11 26.39
C LYS A 270 21.39 -18.72 26.38
N VAL A 271 21.69 -19.49 25.33
CA VAL A 271 22.96 -20.20 25.16
C VAL A 271 23.61 -19.89 23.82
N GLN A 272 24.93 -19.91 23.79
CA GLN A 272 25.75 -19.83 22.58
C GLN A 272 26.44 -21.18 22.33
N ILE A 273 26.33 -21.70 21.11
CA ILE A 273 27.14 -22.80 20.58
C ILE A 273 28.14 -22.20 19.60
N GLN A 274 29.44 -22.42 19.80
CA GLN A 274 30.47 -21.79 18.99
C GLN A 274 31.51 -22.80 18.49
N LEU A 275 31.81 -22.72 17.19
CA LEU A 275 32.97 -23.35 16.58
C LEU A 275 33.98 -22.25 16.22
N GLN A 276 35.08 -22.19 16.96
CA GLN A 276 36.11 -21.15 16.84
C GLN A 276 37.38 -21.70 16.22
N THR A 277 38.00 -20.97 15.29
CA THR A 277 39.34 -21.33 14.78
C THR A 277 40.40 -21.16 15.88
N VAL A 278 41.21 -22.20 16.11
CA VAL A 278 42.29 -22.25 17.13
C VAL A 278 43.67 -22.58 16.55
N GLY A 279 43.77 -22.77 15.23
CA GLY A 279 44.99 -23.16 14.53
C GLY A 279 45.29 -22.33 13.27
N SER A 280 46.01 -22.93 12.32
CA SER A 280 46.36 -22.26 11.07
C SER A 280 45.15 -22.03 10.17
N VAL A 281 45.06 -20.85 9.57
CA VAL A 281 44.04 -20.49 8.56
C VAL A 281 44.15 -21.32 7.26
N SER A 282 45.26 -22.04 7.06
CA SER A 282 45.40 -22.99 5.94
C SER A 282 44.55 -24.25 6.10
N GLY A 283 44.17 -24.60 7.34
CA GLY A 283 43.36 -25.78 7.66
C GLY A 283 41.85 -25.57 7.56
N LEU A 284 41.39 -24.35 7.24
CA LEU A 284 39.97 -24.01 7.23
C LEU A 284 39.20 -24.84 6.21
N THR A 285 38.08 -25.38 6.67
CA THR A 285 37.16 -26.15 5.83
C THR A 285 36.46 -25.22 4.85
N THR A 286 36.37 -25.65 3.59
CA THR A 286 35.52 -24.97 2.61
C THR A 286 34.08 -25.37 2.86
N LEU A 287 33.27 -24.42 3.29
CA LEU A 287 31.83 -24.51 3.36
C LEU A 287 31.27 -24.34 1.95
N THR A 288 30.62 -25.37 1.44
CA THR A 288 30.01 -25.38 0.10
C THR A 288 28.55 -24.97 0.14
N THR A 289 27.89 -24.87 -1.01
CA THR A 289 26.42 -24.69 -1.07
C THR A 289 25.61 -25.92 -0.69
N SER A 290 26.26 -27.08 -0.51
CA SER A 290 25.64 -28.30 0.01
C SER A 290 25.85 -28.43 1.51
N GLU A 291 24.89 -29.03 2.21
CA GLU A 291 24.92 -29.26 3.66
C GLU A 291 26.11 -30.15 4.07
N GLN A 292 26.83 -29.71 5.11
CA GLN A 292 27.96 -30.42 5.70
C GLN A 292 27.75 -30.49 7.21
N LEU A 293 27.92 -31.68 7.80
CA LEU A 293 27.78 -31.86 9.25
C LEU A 293 28.81 -30.99 9.99
N LEU A 294 28.34 -30.13 10.89
CA LEU A 294 29.15 -29.21 11.69
C LEU A 294 29.51 -29.79 13.05
N ALA A 295 28.51 -30.32 13.76
CA ALA A 295 28.61 -30.89 15.11
C ALA A 295 27.35 -31.71 15.43
N SER A 296 27.37 -32.48 16.51
CA SER A 296 26.19 -33.16 17.05
C SER A 296 25.93 -32.69 18.48
N GLY A 297 24.69 -32.81 18.96
CA GLY A 297 24.35 -32.36 20.29
C GLY A 297 23.09 -32.99 20.84
N SER A 298 22.77 -32.63 22.08
CA SER A 298 21.56 -33.07 22.74
C SER A 298 21.07 -32.09 23.80
N LEU A 299 19.76 -32.00 23.96
CA LEU A 299 19.06 -31.12 24.90
C LEU A 299 18.16 -31.94 25.83
N THR A 300 18.37 -31.81 27.13
CA THR A 300 17.55 -32.46 28.17
C THR A 300 16.34 -31.59 28.50
N ILE A 301 15.19 -32.22 28.75
CA ILE A 301 13.92 -31.57 29.07
C ILE A 301 13.67 -31.71 30.58
N GLU A 302 13.39 -30.59 31.25
CA GLU A 302 12.98 -30.57 32.66
C GLU A 302 11.46 -30.66 32.82
N ASN A 303 10.70 -29.97 31.97
CA ASN A 303 9.25 -29.98 31.99
C ASN A 303 8.67 -30.10 30.58
N ILE A 304 8.25 -31.32 30.22
CA ILE A 304 7.61 -31.59 28.92
C ILE A 304 6.19 -30.99 28.80
N PHE A 305 5.70 -30.23 29.78
CA PHE A 305 4.40 -29.56 29.70
C PHE A 305 4.50 -28.05 29.49
N ALA A 306 5.72 -27.49 29.51
CA ALA A 306 5.95 -26.09 29.17
C ALA A 306 6.11 -25.91 27.64
N ASP A 307 5.96 -24.69 27.12
CA ASP A 307 6.40 -24.38 25.75
C ASP A 307 7.94 -24.37 25.73
N PRO A 308 8.62 -25.08 24.79
CA PRO A 308 10.07 -25.00 24.64
C PRO A 308 10.60 -23.59 24.41
N GLY A 309 9.80 -22.67 23.83
CA GLY A 309 10.16 -21.26 23.65
C GLY A 309 11.49 -21.06 22.90
N LEU A 310 11.83 -21.99 21.99
CA LEU A 310 13.09 -21.96 21.25
C LEU A 310 13.05 -20.88 20.18
N PHE A 311 14.02 -19.97 20.21
CA PHE A 311 14.23 -18.97 19.17
C PHE A 311 15.73 -18.77 18.92
N TYR A 312 16.06 -18.20 17.76
CA TYR A 312 17.45 -17.91 17.39
C TYR A 312 17.65 -16.39 17.33
N ASP A 313 18.69 -15.90 18.01
CA ASP A 313 19.04 -14.48 17.95
C ASP A 313 19.92 -14.22 16.73
N ILE A 314 19.27 -14.03 15.58
CA ILE A 314 19.95 -13.85 14.29
C ILE A 314 20.88 -12.63 14.30
N ASP A 315 20.46 -11.53 14.94
CA ASP A 315 21.24 -10.29 15.02
C ASP A 315 22.58 -10.51 15.73
N GLN A 316 22.57 -11.18 16.88
CA GLN A 316 23.82 -11.52 17.58
C GLN A 316 24.60 -12.62 16.85
N MET A 317 23.92 -13.55 16.18
CA MET A 317 24.57 -14.59 15.38
C MET A 317 25.35 -14.01 14.21
N LEU A 318 24.88 -12.95 13.55
CA LEU A 318 25.62 -12.31 12.46
C LEU A 318 27.07 -12.01 12.87
N ALA A 319 27.27 -11.31 14.00
CA ALA A 319 28.61 -10.95 14.48
C ALA A 319 29.54 -12.15 14.79
N LEU A 320 28.96 -13.34 15.04
CA LEU A 320 29.68 -14.55 15.41
C LEU A 320 29.98 -15.49 14.24
N ASN A 321 29.38 -15.26 13.08
CA ASN A 321 29.54 -16.11 11.92
C ASN A 321 30.48 -15.45 10.91
N LYS A 322 31.65 -16.06 10.68
CA LYS A 322 32.71 -15.48 9.85
C LYS A 322 33.27 -16.48 8.86
N PHE A 323 33.61 -16.01 7.67
CA PHE A 323 34.43 -16.72 6.70
C PHE A 323 35.80 -16.05 6.52
N TYR A 324 36.77 -16.78 6.01
CA TYR A 324 38.10 -16.27 5.69
C TYR A 324 38.16 -15.92 4.21
N ASN A 325 38.38 -14.65 3.90
CA ASN A 325 38.45 -14.16 2.53
C ASN A 325 39.88 -14.25 2.00
N THR A 326 40.13 -15.17 1.07
CA THR A 326 41.44 -15.36 0.43
C THR A 326 41.72 -14.33 -0.67
N ASP A 327 40.67 -13.75 -1.25
CA ASP A 327 40.76 -12.90 -2.43
C ASP A 327 41.08 -11.44 -2.05
N ALA A 328 40.79 -11.06 -0.80
CA ALA A 328 41.04 -9.73 -0.23
C ALA A 328 42.33 -9.62 0.62
N GLY A 329 43.29 -10.53 0.46
CA GLY A 329 44.55 -10.48 1.22
C GLY A 329 44.55 -11.24 2.55
N GLY A 330 43.51 -12.04 2.84
CA GLY A 330 43.51 -13.02 3.92
C GLY A 330 43.09 -12.48 5.29
N PHE A 331 41.80 -12.23 5.49
CA PHE A 331 41.26 -11.87 6.80
C PHE A 331 39.87 -12.49 7.03
N ALA A 332 39.44 -12.55 8.29
CA ALA A 332 38.12 -13.01 8.67
C ALA A 332 37.07 -11.91 8.43
N GLN A 333 36.00 -12.25 7.73
CA GLN A 333 34.88 -11.38 7.40
C GLN A 333 33.59 -12.01 7.91
N VAL A 334 32.67 -11.19 8.41
CA VAL A 334 31.35 -11.63 8.88
C VAL A 334 30.49 -12.06 7.69
N PHE A 335 29.65 -13.08 7.87
CA PHE A 335 28.61 -13.40 6.90
C PHE A 335 27.49 -12.36 6.95
N ASP A 336 27.01 -11.93 5.79
CA ASP A 336 25.95 -10.90 5.72
C ASP A 336 24.56 -11.47 6.06
N THR A 337 24.43 -12.80 6.09
CA THR A 337 23.18 -13.49 6.38
C THR A 337 23.43 -14.75 7.18
N VAL A 338 22.57 -14.99 8.17
CA VAL A 338 22.55 -16.26 8.92
C VAL A 338 21.12 -16.80 8.87
N VAL A 339 20.98 -18.04 8.41
CA VAL A 339 19.72 -18.78 8.38
C VAL A 339 19.80 -19.92 9.37
N VAL A 340 18.73 -20.19 10.09
CA VAL A 340 18.60 -21.39 10.92
C VAL A 340 17.34 -22.14 10.52
N ASP A 341 17.50 -23.43 10.29
CA ASP A 341 16.42 -24.38 10.02
C ASP A 341 16.47 -25.51 11.05
N THR A 342 15.33 -26.15 11.32
CA THR A 342 15.25 -27.17 12.36
C THR A 342 14.12 -28.18 12.18
N ASP A 343 14.48 -29.45 12.35
CA ASP A 343 13.58 -30.61 12.40
C ASP A 343 13.11 -30.93 13.84
N PHE A 344 13.37 -30.08 14.83
CA PHE A 344 12.82 -30.31 16.17
C PHE A 344 11.28 -30.42 16.06
N PRO A 345 10.65 -31.43 16.69
CA PRO A 345 9.23 -31.72 16.50
C PRO A 345 8.35 -30.74 17.30
N PHE A 346 8.46 -29.45 16.97
CA PHE A 346 7.69 -28.38 17.58
C PHE A 346 6.21 -28.42 17.19
N GLU A 347 5.77 -29.33 16.31
CA GLU A 347 4.35 -29.46 15.95
C GLU A 347 3.44 -29.71 17.17
N LEU A 348 3.97 -30.24 18.28
CA LEU A 348 3.24 -30.37 19.55
C LEU A 348 2.94 -29.02 20.25
N TYR A 349 3.72 -27.98 19.95
CA TYR A 349 3.62 -26.62 20.50
C TYR A 349 3.43 -25.55 19.42
N ALA A 350 3.23 -25.94 18.16
CA ALA A 350 2.95 -25.01 17.09
C ALA A 350 1.61 -24.31 17.39
N PRO A 351 1.46 -23.02 17.02
CA PRO A 351 0.18 -22.36 17.15
C PRO A 351 -0.86 -23.16 16.36
N GLU A 352 -1.98 -23.46 17.01
CA GLU A 352 -3.12 -24.05 16.34
C GLU A 352 -4.22 -22.99 16.23
N ILE A 353 -4.83 -22.90 15.05
CA ILE A 353 -5.97 -22.00 14.80
C ILE A 353 -7.19 -22.89 14.66
N ASP A 354 -8.08 -22.84 15.65
CA ASP A 354 -9.35 -23.54 15.63
C ASP A 354 -10.36 -22.82 14.72
N SER A 355 -10.45 -21.49 14.85
CA SER A 355 -11.32 -20.65 14.02
C SER A 355 -10.96 -19.17 14.07
N ILE A 356 -11.39 -18.41 13.08
CA ILE A 356 -11.22 -16.94 13.02
C ILE A 356 -12.58 -16.26 12.83
N ARG A 357 -12.94 -15.27 13.66
CA ARG A 357 -14.26 -14.62 13.59
C ARG A 357 -14.21 -13.12 13.85
N PRO A 358 -15.10 -12.34 13.22
CA PRO A 358 -16.00 -12.72 12.13
C PRO A 358 -15.23 -12.92 10.81
N LEU A 359 -15.83 -13.61 9.84
CA LEU A 359 -15.22 -13.86 8.52
C LEU A 359 -15.43 -12.71 7.53
N SER A 360 -16.16 -11.67 7.91
CA SER A 360 -16.36 -10.50 7.06
C SER A 360 -16.22 -9.23 7.88
N LEU A 361 -15.21 -8.45 7.53
CA LEU A 361 -14.66 -7.35 8.32
C LEU A 361 -14.35 -6.15 7.44
N ARG A 362 -13.98 -5.03 8.05
CA ARG A 362 -13.58 -3.79 7.39
C ARG A 362 -12.24 -3.30 7.93
N ALA A 363 -11.25 -3.12 7.07
CA ALA A 363 -9.94 -2.64 7.48
C ALA A 363 -9.97 -1.15 7.85
N GLY A 364 -9.29 -0.77 8.93
CA GLY A 364 -9.20 0.62 9.35
C GLY A 364 -10.46 1.21 10.00
N THR A 365 -11.41 0.37 10.42
CA THR A 365 -12.70 0.83 11.00
C THR A 365 -12.89 0.51 12.48
N ASP A 366 -11.84 0.03 13.14
CA ASP A 366 -11.85 -0.61 14.47
C ASP A 366 -12.59 -1.94 14.54
N ASP A 367 -12.91 -2.56 13.40
CA ASP A 367 -13.31 -3.95 13.36
C ASP A 367 -12.18 -4.85 13.91
N ILE A 368 -12.55 -5.79 14.77
CA ILE A 368 -11.64 -6.71 15.45
C ILE A 368 -11.82 -8.11 14.86
N LEU A 369 -10.72 -8.72 14.44
CA LEU A 369 -10.65 -10.15 14.19
C LEU A 369 -10.27 -10.86 15.48
N THR A 370 -11.08 -11.84 15.88
CA THR A 370 -10.77 -12.77 16.97
C THR A 370 -10.30 -14.10 16.39
N ILE A 371 -9.13 -14.56 16.83
CA ILE A 371 -8.54 -15.86 16.48
C ILE A 371 -8.60 -16.74 17.71
N TYR A 372 -9.29 -17.88 17.59
CA TYR A 372 -9.37 -18.90 18.64
C TYR A 372 -8.41 -20.04 18.31
N GLY A 373 -7.76 -20.55 19.34
CA GLY A 373 -6.80 -21.63 19.19
C GLY A 373 -6.13 -22.00 20.50
N LYS A 374 -4.89 -22.45 20.39
CA LYS A 374 -4.02 -22.81 21.52
C LYS A 374 -2.56 -22.69 21.10
N ASN A 375 -1.67 -22.69 22.08
CA ASN A 375 -0.23 -22.52 21.89
C ASN A 375 0.10 -21.15 21.26
N PHE A 376 -0.66 -20.11 21.60
CA PHE A 376 -0.31 -18.73 21.22
C PHE A 376 0.65 -18.07 22.22
N GLY A 377 0.78 -18.64 23.41
CA GLY A 377 1.51 -18.05 24.54
C GLY A 377 0.68 -17.02 25.30
N ASP A 378 0.93 -16.89 26.60
CA ASP A 378 0.16 -16.02 27.51
C ASP A 378 0.32 -14.52 27.23
N THR A 379 1.38 -14.13 26.51
CA THR A 379 1.64 -12.74 26.11
C THR A 379 2.15 -12.69 24.67
N GLN A 380 1.92 -11.58 23.97
CA GLN A 380 2.36 -11.42 22.60
C GLN A 380 3.89 -11.54 22.44
N GLY A 381 4.68 -10.81 23.24
CA GLY A 381 6.14 -10.79 23.07
C GLY A 381 6.56 -10.39 21.64
N SER A 382 7.34 -11.24 20.98
CA SER A 382 7.73 -11.08 19.56
C SER A 382 6.77 -11.78 18.58
N SER A 383 5.69 -12.39 19.06
CA SER A 383 4.65 -13.04 18.25
C SER A 383 3.74 -12.01 17.58
N TYR A 384 3.15 -12.37 16.44
CA TYR A 384 2.27 -11.47 15.69
C TYR A 384 1.31 -12.22 14.77
N VAL A 385 0.33 -11.49 14.25
CA VAL A 385 -0.62 -11.95 13.24
C VAL A 385 -0.29 -11.29 11.91
N GLU A 386 -0.47 -12.00 10.80
CA GLU A 386 -0.33 -11.42 9.46
C GLU A 386 -1.62 -11.51 8.66
N PHE A 387 -1.92 -10.42 7.95
CA PHE A 387 -3.03 -10.32 7.00
C PHE A 387 -2.51 -10.38 5.57
N THR A 388 -3.31 -10.91 4.64
CA THR A 388 -3.03 -10.75 3.20
C THR A 388 -3.06 -9.25 2.85
N ASN A 389 -2.09 -8.74 2.09
CA ASN A 389 -2.06 -7.35 1.62
C ASN A 389 -3.11 -7.09 0.54
N ALA A 390 -3.67 -5.88 0.49
CA ALA A 390 -4.55 -5.42 -0.60
C ALA A 390 -3.93 -4.34 -1.50
N TYR A 391 -2.74 -3.81 -1.17
CA TYR A 391 -2.19 -2.65 -1.85
C TYR A 391 -2.03 -2.81 -3.37
N ALA A 392 -1.50 -3.95 -3.83
CA ALA A 392 -1.27 -4.26 -5.25
C ALA A 392 -2.00 -5.56 -5.69
N GLY A 393 -2.99 -6.01 -4.92
CA GLY A 393 -3.66 -7.30 -5.11
C GLY A 393 -2.77 -8.53 -4.90
N ILE A 394 -3.24 -9.69 -5.37
CA ILE A 394 -2.57 -10.99 -5.19
C ILE A 394 -2.13 -11.52 -6.56
N SER A 395 -0.94 -11.17 -7.04
CA SER A 395 -0.46 -11.54 -8.38
C SER A 395 0.64 -12.60 -8.40
N SER A 396 1.53 -12.69 -7.39
CA SER A 396 2.67 -13.61 -7.42
C SER A 396 3.14 -14.09 -6.03
N GLY A 397 2.21 -14.63 -5.25
CA GLY A 397 2.44 -14.98 -3.84
C GLY A 397 1.57 -14.10 -2.93
N VAL A 398 1.42 -14.53 -1.67
CA VAL A 398 0.70 -13.72 -0.68
C VAL A 398 1.73 -12.81 -0.04
N ASP A 399 1.56 -11.51 -0.25
CA ASP A 399 2.25 -10.51 0.55
C ASP A 399 1.51 -10.37 1.88
N TRP A 400 2.27 -10.38 2.96
CA TRP A 400 1.77 -10.50 4.32
C TRP A 400 2.14 -9.24 5.09
N ILE A 401 1.14 -8.63 5.72
CA ILE A 401 1.35 -7.41 6.49
C ILE A 401 1.14 -7.68 7.97
N GLU A 402 1.93 -7.01 8.80
CA GLU A 402 1.82 -7.06 10.25
C GLU A 402 1.07 -5.80 10.74
N PRO A 403 0.01 -5.92 11.55
CA PRO A 403 -0.58 -4.79 12.29
C PRO A 403 0.43 -4.08 13.20
N LEU A 404 0.09 -2.87 13.67
CA LEU A 404 0.88 -2.17 14.69
C LEU A 404 0.98 -3.01 15.97
N THR A 405 2.09 -2.93 16.69
CA THR A 405 2.28 -3.64 17.97
C THR A 405 1.27 -3.25 19.05
N THR A 406 0.59 -2.11 18.89
CA THR A 406 -0.44 -1.60 19.80
C THR A 406 -1.85 -2.09 19.46
N ASP A 407 -2.04 -2.86 18.38
CA ASP A 407 -3.35 -3.29 17.86
C ASP A 407 -3.85 -4.64 18.43
N TYR A 408 -3.15 -5.21 19.42
CA TYR A 408 -3.40 -6.56 19.93
C TYR A 408 -3.94 -6.61 21.36
N ILE A 409 -4.80 -7.59 21.61
CA ILE A 409 -5.01 -8.21 22.92
C ILE A 409 -4.70 -9.70 22.76
N TRP A 410 -3.80 -10.23 23.58
CA TRP A 410 -3.19 -11.55 23.37
C TRP A 410 -3.34 -12.44 24.61
N SER A 411 -3.58 -13.72 24.36
CA SER A 411 -3.56 -14.81 25.35
C SER A 411 -3.28 -16.13 24.63
N ASP A 412 -2.99 -17.19 25.37
CA ASP A 412 -2.62 -18.48 24.77
C ASP A 412 -3.70 -19.10 23.88
N THR A 413 -4.97 -18.81 24.15
CA THR A 413 -6.11 -19.43 23.45
C THR A 413 -6.94 -18.46 22.60
N LYS A 414 -6.62 -17.16 22.68
CA LYS A 414 -7.38 -16.10 22.02
C LYS A 414 -6.49 -14.92 21.67
N ILE A 415 -6.52 -14.50 20.41
CA ILE A 415 -5.93 -13.25 19.93
C ILE A 415 -7.06 -12.36 19.41
N GLU A 416 -7.13 -11.12 19.87
CA GLU A 416 -7.97 -10.07 19.31
C GLU A 416 -7.07 -9.03 18.67
N VAL A 417 -7.30 -8.73 17.39
CA VAL A 417 -6.47 -7.83 16.62
C VAL A 417 -7.33 -6.95 15.73
N PHE A 418 -7.05 -5.66 15.69
CA PHE A 418 -7.70 -4.76 14.74
C PHE A 418 -7.31 -5.12 13.31
N VAL A 419 -8.26 -5.07 12.38
CA VAL A 419 -7.97 -5.26 10.96
C VAL A 419 -7.24 -4.03 10.43
N PRO A 420 -5.93 -4.12 10.09
CA PRO A 420 -5.10 -2.94 9.87
C PRO A 420 -5.38 -2.29 8.52
N SER A 421 -5.34 -0.95 8.50
CA SER A 421 -5.17 -0.16 7.26
C SER A 421 -3.87 0.63 7.21
N VAL A 422 -3.00 0.38 8.19
CA VAL A 422 -1.60 0.84 8.26
C VAL A 422 -0.84 -0.31 8.93
N ALA A 423 0.25 -0.74 8.31
CA ALA A 423 1.07 -1.83 8.84
C ALA A 423 2.11 -1.33 9.86
N LYS A 424 2.82 -2.27 10.46
CA LYS A 424 3.94 -2.06 11.36
C LYS A 424 4.95 -1.07 10.77
N GLY A 425 5.52 -0.23 11.65
CA GLY A 425 6.42 0.85 11.24
C GLY A 425 5.69 2.11 10.75
N GLY A 426 4.37 2.04 10.54
CA GLY A 426 3.60 3.16 9.98
C GLY A 426 3.55 3.14 8.46
N ASN A 427 3.73 1.96 7.85
CA ASN A 427 3.70 1.79 6.41
C ASN A 427 2.25 1.93 5.89
N TYR A 428 2.01 2.93 5.04
CA TYR A 428 0.72 3.27 4.45
C TYR A 428 0.41 2.51 3.15
N ASP A 429 1.42 1.85 2.57
CA ASP A 429 1.33 1.03 1.36
C ASP A 429 1.09 -0.46 1.70
N GLU A 430 0.77 -0.75 2.96
CA GLU A 430 0.50 -2.09 3.46
C GLU A 430 -0.77 -2.09 4.33
N TYR A 431 -1.86 -2.68 3.81
CA TYR A 431 -3.16 -2.72 4.48
C TYR A 431 -3.95 -3.99 4.15
N ALA A 432 -4.82 -4.39 5.08
CA ALA A 432 -5.40 -5.72 5.05
C ALA A 432 -6.40 -5.90 3.91
N GLY A 433 -6.25 -7.01 3.21
CA GLY A 433 -7.15 -7.50 2.18
C GLY A 433 -7.83 -8.80 2.54
N SER A 434 -8.75 -9.22 1.67
CA SER A 434 -9.40 -10.53 1.78
C SER A 434 -8.36 -11.64 1.57
N GLY A 435 -8.44 -12.69 2.38
CA GLY A 435 -7.48 -13.79 2.33
C GLY A 435 -7.43 -14.60 3.62
N LYS A 436 -6.44 -15.50 3.69
CA LYS A 436 -6.12 -16.23 4.92
C LYS A 436 -5.35 -15.33 5.88
N ILE A 437 -5.21 -15.79 7.12
CA ILE A 437 -4.46 -15.12 8.19
C ILE A 437 -3.36 -16.06 8.66
N ARG A 438 -2.23 -15.53 9.11
CA ARG A 438 -1.20 -16.32 9.79
C ARG A 438 -1.03 -15.87 11.23
N VAL A 439 -0.78 -16.81 12.12
CA VAL A 439 -0.32 -16.56 13.48
C VAL A 439 1.12 -17.06 13.57
N ARG A 440 2.01 -16.20 14.05
CA ARG A 440 3.42 -16.52 14.26
C ARG A 440 3.78 -16.44 15.72
N VAL A 441 4.33 -17.53 16.25
CA VAL A 441 4.70 -17.70 17.65
C VAL A 441 6.07 -18.34 17.70
N SER A 442 7.04 -17.66 18.30
CA SER A 442 8.41 -18.20 18.53
C SER A 442 9.05 -18.82 17.28
N GLY A 443 8.86 -18.20 16.11
CA GLY A 443 9.39 -18.68 14.82
C GLY A 443 8.55 -19.77 14.13
N SER A 444 7.53 -20.32 14.80
CA SER A 444 6.54 -21.21 14.18
C SER A 444 5.41 -20.39 13.54
N THR A 445 4.91 -20.85 12.39
CA THR A 445 3.88 -20.15 11.62
C THR A 445 2.70 -21.08 11.34
N LYS A 446 1.49 -20.64 11.67
CA LYS A 446 0.25 -21.34 11.32
C LYS A 446 -0.64 -20.46 10.46
N THR A 447 -0.99 -20.96 9.28
CA THR A 447 -1.99 -20.32 8.41
C THR A 447 -3.38 -20.87 8.73
N SER A 448 -4.36 -19.97 8.83
CA SER A 448 -5.76 -20.33 8.99
C SER A 448 -6.27 -21.19 7.83
N THR A 449 -7.19 -22.10 8.11
CA THR A 449 -7.93 -22.83 7.08
C THR A 449 -9.00 -21.94 6.43
N GLU A 450 -9.64 -21.11 7.25
CA GLU A 450 -10.65 -20.12 6.86
C GLU A 450 -10.00 -18.85 6.29
N SER A 451 -10.79 -18.10 5.51
CA SER A 451 -10.41 -16.81 4.95
C SER A 451 -11.39 -15.73 5.35
N ILE A 452 -10.90 -14.52 5.58
CA ILE A 452 -11.73 -13.34 5.80
C ILE A 452 -12.04 -12.63 4.47
N LYS A 453 -13.21 -11.99 4.39
CA LYS A 453 -13.54 -10.98 3.39
C LYS A 453 -13.40 -9.60 4.01
N VAL A 454 -12.42 -8.83 3.56
CA VAL A 454 -12.30 -7.39 3.88
C VAL A 454 -13.17 -6.62 2.90
N ARG A 455 -14.34 -6.14 3.36
CA ARG A 455 -15.35 -5.52 2.48
C ARG A 455 -14.99 -4.09 2.06
N LEU A 456 -14.20 -3.40 2.87
CA LEU A 456 -13.65 -2.07 2.59
C LEU A 456 -12.37 -1.88 3.40
N ALA A 457 -11.53 -0.96 2.96
CA ALA A 457 -10.38 -0.47 3.70
C ALA A 457 -10.41 1.06 3.77
N ALA A 458 -10.33 1.61 4.98
CA ALA A 458 -10.35 3.06 5.21
C ALA A 458 -8.93 3.59 5.49
N ASP A 459 -8.58 4.68 4.81
CA ASP A 459 -7.29 5.36 4.97
C ASP A 459 -7.12 5.94 6.37
N ASN A 460 -6.02 5.60 7.03
CA ASN A 460 -5.69 6.02 8.39
C ASN A 460 -4.21 6.42 8.49
N ARG A 461 -3.86 7.17 9.54
CA ARG A 461 -2.47 7.52 9.87
C ARG A 461 -1.95 6.70 11.05
N ALA A 462 -0.62 6.65 11.20
CA ALA A 462 0.04 6.07 12.37
C ALA A 462 1.02 7.09 12.93
N LEU A 463 0.79 7.51 14.18
CA LEU A 463 1.58 8.53 14.86
C LEU A 463 1.87 8.10 16.29
N THR A 464 3.00 8.55 16.84
CA THR A 464 3.32 8.39 18.26
C THR A 464 2.58 9.44 19.09
N ASP A 465 2.23 9.07 20.32
CA ASP A 465 1.79 10.04 21.32
C ASP A 465 3.00 10.57 22.08
N ALA A 466 2.90 11.77 22.64
CA ALA A 466 3.92 12.40 23.46
C ALA A 466 4.39 11.45 24.59
N GLY A 467 5.69 11.18 24.62
CA GLY A 467 6.30 10.28 25.61
C GLY A 467 6.09 8.78 25.36
N ASN A 468 5.42 8.38 24.27
CA ASN A 468 5.25 6.98 23.88
C ASN A 468 5.95 6.71 22.54
N PRO A 469 6.99 5.85 22.50
CA PRO A 469 7.69 5.54 21.26
C PRO A 469 6.88 4.64 20.30
N ASN A 470 5.78 4.03 20.77
CA ASN A 470 4.98 3.11 19.96
C ASN A 470 3.93 3.86 19.13
N LEU A 471 3.88 3.56 17.84
CA LEU A 471 2.89 4.08 16.93
C LEU A 471 1.48 3.63 17.31
N LYS A 472 0.51 4.52 17.11
CA LYS A 472 -0.93 4.24 17.24
C LYS A 472 -1.66 4.68 15.99
N ARG A 473 -2.67 3.91 15.59
CA ARG A 473 -3.58 4.25 14.51
C ARG A 473 -4.39 5.50 14.84
N LYS A 474 -4.47 6.43 13.89
CA LYS A 474 -5.23 7.68 13.93
C LYS A 474 -6.19 7.70 12.76
N LYS A 475 -7.49 7.82 13.04
CA LYS A 475 -8.50 7.84 11.98
C LYS A 475 -8.38 9.09 11.12
N VAL A 476 -8.57 8.98 9.81
CA VAL A 476 -8.71 10.14 8.92
C VAL A 476 -10.17 10.37 8.57
N ARG A 477 -10.59 11.62 8.49
CA ARG A 477 -11.94 12.03 8.07
C ARG A 477 -11.93 13.12 7.01
N LEU A 478 -13.07 13.35 6.40
CA LEU A 478 -13.37 14.55 5.60
C LEU A 478 -13.86 15.68 6.52
N ILE A 479 -13.56 16.93 6.18
CA ILE A 479 -13.96 18.12 6.95
C ILE A 479 -14.49 19.22 6.04
N GLY A 480 -15.22 20.18 6.61
CA GLY A 480 -15.89 21.26 5.88
C GLY A 480 -15.12 22.58 5.82
N ASP A 481 -13.91 22.66 6.35
CA ASP A 481 -13.18 23.93 6.49
C ASP A 481 -12.47 24.39 5.22
N PHE A 482 -12.13 23.45 4.33
CA PHE A 482 -11.25 23.68 3.18
C PHE A 482 -11.98 23.73 1.84
N GLY A 483 -13.30 23.93 1.85
CA GLY A 483 -14.09 24.12 0.64
C GLY A 483 -15.41 24.83 0.91
N GLU A 484 -16.09 25.20 -0.17
CA GLU A 484 -17.37 25.90 -0.08
C GLU A 484 -18.48 24.97 0.41
N ASP A 485 -19.56 25.57 0.94
CA ASP A 485 -20.75 24.87 1.41
C ASP A 485 -20.45 23.74 2.42
N SER A 486 -19.35 23.89 3.18
CA SER A 486 -18.85 22.88 4.12
C SER A 486 -18.61 21.51 3.46
N GLY A 487 -18.01 21.53 2.26
CA GLY A 487 -17.62 20.37 1.46
C GLY A 487 -16.27 20.56 0.78
N TYR A 488 -16.07 19.89 -0.35
CA TYR A 488 -14.89 20.04 -1.21
C TYR A 488 -15.32 20.60 -2.57
N THR A 489 -14.63 21.65 -3.02
CA THR A 489 -14.86 22.26 -4.34
C THR A 489 -13.86 21.71 -5.36
N LEU A 490 -14.36 21.13 -6.44
CA LEU A 490 -13.61 20.51 -7.52
C LEU A 490 -13.61 21.42 -8.76
N TYR A 491 -12.55 21.35 -9.58
CA TYR A 491 -12.51 22.04 -10.87
C TYR A 491 -11.66 21.31 -11.90
N TYR A 492 -11.97 21.49 -13.18
CA TYR A 492 -11.24 20.86 -14.29
C TYR A 492 -10.12 21.75 -14.83
N ASN A 493 -8.97 21.15 -15.15
CA ASN A 493 -7.99 21.85 -15.98
C ASN A 493 -8.49 21.99 -17.45
N GLN A 494 -7.90 22.91 -18.20
CA GLN A 494 -8.35 23.19 -19.57
C GLN A 494 -8.19 21.98 -20.52
N ASN A 495 -7.15 21.17 -20.32
CA ASN A 495 -6.93 19.97 -21.13
C ASN A 495 -8.06 18.95 -20.95
N PHE A 496 -8.54 18.77 -19.72
CA PHE A 496 -9.65 17.88 -19.40
C PHE A 496 -10.94 18.38 -20.06
N LYS A 497 -11.23 19.70 -19.97
CA LYS A 497 -12.38 20.33 -20.66
C LYS A 497 -12.31 20.20 -22.19
N ASN A 498 -11.12 20.22 -22.76
CA ASN A 498 -10.93 20.10 -24.21
C ASN A 498 -11.11 18.65 -24.73
N LEU A 499 -11.02 17.64 -23.85
CA LEU A 499 -11.27 16.26 -24.21
C LEU A 499 -12.79 16.01 -24.28
N ASN A 500 -13.35 16.07 -25.49
CA ASN A 500 -14.78 15.96 -25.72
C ASN A 500 -15.37 14.67 -25.13
N GLY A 501 -16.25 14.81 -24.13
CA GLY A 501 -16.86 13.69 -23.41
C GLY A 501 -16.24 13.38 -22.03
N ALA A 502 -15.09 13.96 -21.69
CA ALA A 502 -14.43 13.71 -20.40
C ALA A 502 -15.20 14.30 -19.20
N VAL A 503 -15.64 15.56 -19.31
CA VAL A 503 -16.47 16.22 -18.27
C VAL A 503 -17.73 15.41 -17.95
N PRO A 504 -18.61 15.07 -18.92
CA PRO A 504 -19.80 14.30 -18.60
C PRO A 504 -19.48 12.88 -18.11
N ALA A 505 -18.37 12.25 -18.53
CA ALA A 505 -17.96 10.95 -18.01
C ALA A 505 -17.52 11.01 -16.53
N PHE A 506 -16.73 12.02 -16.16
CA PHE A 506 -16.36 12.26 -14.77
C PHE A 506 -17.58 12.60 -13.91
N GLU A 507 -18.46 13.45 -14.41
CA GLU A 507 -19.66 13.88 -13.68
C GLU A 507 -20.63 12.73 -13.41
N ARG A 508 -20.78 11.76 -14.32
CA ARG A 508 -21.52 10.52 -14.04
C ARG A 508 -20.92 9.75 -12.87
N ALA A 509 -19.60 9.56 -12.85
CA ALA A 509 -18.90 8.88 -11.75
C ALA A 509 -19.03 9.64 -10.42
N LEU A 510 -18.87 10.97 -10.45
CA LEU A 510 -19.10 11.85 -9.30
C LEU A 510 -20.51 11.71 -8.76
N CYS A 511 -21.50 11.73 -9.64
CA CYS A 511 -22.90 11.64 -9.24
C CYS A 511 -23.23 10.27 -8.62
N THR A 512 -22.70 9.18 -9.18
CA THR A 512 -22.81 7.83 -8.60
C THR A 512 -22.32 7.79 -7.15
N TRP A 513 -21.17 8.42 -6.86
CA TRP A 513 -20.64 8.50 -5.49
C TRP A 513 -21.45 9.43 -4.58
N VAL A 514 -21.72 10.66 -5.02
CA VAL A 514 -22.43 11.67 -4.21
C VAL A 514 -23.83 11.19 -3.83
N GLN A 515 -24.55 10.56 -4.75
CA GLN A 515 -25.89 10.02 -4.48
C GLN A 515 -25.87 8.79 -3.57
N SER A 516 -24.74 8.08 -3.50
CA SER A 516 -24.56 6.89 -2.66
C SER A 516 -24.15 7.24 -1.24
N SER A 517 -23.14 8.10 -1.06
CA SER A 517 -22.54 8.42 0.25
C SER A 517 -23.04 9.75 0.85
N ASN A 518 -23.63 10.63 0.05
CA ASN A 518 -23.97 12.03 0.41
C ASN A 518 -22.75 12.86 0.84
N ILE A 519 -21.54 12.49 0.43
CA ILE A 519 -20.34 13.32 0.64
C ILE A 519 -20.40 14.53 -0.30
N ASN A 520 -20.16 15.73 0.26
CA ASN A 520 -20.36 16.99 -0.45
C ASN A 520 -19.15 17.37 -1.32
N PHE A 521 -19.04 16.77 -2.50
CA PHE A 521 -18.09 17.13 -3.55
C PHE A 521 -18.79 17.92 -4.67
N ARG A 522 -18.34 19.15 -4.98
CA ARG A 522 -19.04 20.04 -5.91
C ARG A 522 -18.10 20.61 -6.96
N VAL A 523 -18.50 20.53 -8.23
CA VAL A 523 -17.74 21.12 -9.33
C VAL A 523 -18.13 22.58 -9.53
N LYS A 524 -17.14 23.45 -9.72
CA LYS A 524 -17.31 24.85 -10.14
C LYS A 524 -16.26 25.24 -11.18
N GLU A 525 -16.51 26.30 -11.94
CA GLU A 525 -15.44 26.95 -12.67
C GLU A 525 -14.49 27.62 -11.67
N TYR A 526 -13.17 27.49 -11.90
CA TYR A 526 -12.15 27.95 -10.94
C TYR A 526 -12.31 29.42 -10.54
N ASP A 527 -12.63 30.29 -11.50
CA ASP A 527 -12.83 31.72 -11.28
C ASP A 527 -14.11 32.06 -10.48
N GLU A 528 -15.01 31.09 -10.31
CA GLU A 528 -16.23 31.21 -9.51
C GLU A 528 -16.06 30.70 -8.07
N ILE A 529 -14.94 30.04 -7.76
CA ILE A 529 -14.59 29.59 -6.42
C ILE A 529 -14.16 30.81 -5.61
N ASP A 530 -14.71 30.99 -4.39
CA ASP A 530 -14.26 32.04 -3.48
C ASP A 530 -12.74 31.97 -3.28
N THR A 531 -12.06 33.11 -3.38
CA THR A 531 -10.60 33.22 -3.28
C THR A 531 -10.02 32.62 -2.00
N THR A 532 -10.81 32.51 -0.94
CA THR A 532 -10.43 31.88 0.34
C THR A 532 -10.21 30.38 0.17
N TYR A 533 -10.99 29.71 -0.68
CA TYR A 533 -10.96 28.26 -0.89
C TYR A 533 -10.17 27.83 -2.12
N GLN A 534 -9.85 28.75 -3.05
CA GLN A 534 -9.03 28.45 -4.23
C GLN A 534 -7.73 27.67 -3.94
N PRO A 535 -6.94 27.98 -2.88
CA PRO A 535 -5.73 27.21 -2.56
C PRO A 535 -5.99 25.76 -2.14
N PHE A 536 -7.22 25.43 -1.76
CA PHE A 536 -7.64 24.11 -1.28
C PHE A 536 -8.58 23.40 -2.28
N ALA A 537 -8.93 24.07 -3.38
CA ALA A 537 -9.75 23.50 -4.43
C ALA A 537 -9.08 22.26 -5.03
N CYS A 538 -9.90 21.22 -5.25
CA CYS A 538 -9.49 19.91 -5.72
C CYS A 538 -9.47 19.88 -7.24
N GLN A 539 -8.30 19.69 -7.84
CA GLN A 539 -8.13 19.78 -9.28
C GLN A 539 -8.32 18.41 -9.94
N ILE A 540 -9.03 18.41 -11.07
CA ILE A 540 -9.18 17.26 -11.95
C ILE A 540 -8.38 17.55 -13.23
N LEU A 541 -7.29 16.83 -13.41
CA LEU A 541 -6.27 17.12 -14.43
C LEU A 541 -6.27 16.08 -15.53
N LEU A 542 -6.20 16.53 -16.78
CA LEU A 542 -5.65 15.73 -17.88
C LEU A 542 -4.23 16.23 -18.18
N THR A 543 -3.22 15.40 -17.93
CA THR A 543 -1.80 15.79 -18.08
C THR A 543 -0.89 14.60 -18.40
N ASN A 544 0.22 14.85 -19.08
CA ASN A 544 1.32 13.88 -19.21
C ASN A 544 2.40 14.05 -18.13
N SER A 545 2.39 15.19 -17.44
CA SER A 545 3.25 15.47 -16.28
C SER A 545 2.61 14.86 -15.03
N LEU A 546 2.52 13.53 -15.01
CA LEU A 546 2.27 12.81 -13.75
C LEU A 546 3.53 12.94 -12.87
N PRO A 547 3.41 12.70 -11.56
CA PRO A 547 4.55 12.66 -10.65
C PRO A 547 5.74 11.87 -11.22
N ALA A 548 6.95 12.39 -11.06
CA ALA A 548 8.17 11.70 -11.47
C ALA A 548 8.25 10.30 -10.83
N GLY A 549 8.78 9.33 -11.59
CA GLY A 549 8.73 7.91 -11.25
C GLY A 549 7.41 7.23 -11.62
N THR A 550 6.27 7.94 -11.72
CA THR A 550 4.98 7.31 -12.10
C THR A 550 5.16 6.47 -13.36
N PRO A 551 4.96 5.14 -13.29
CA PRO A 551 5.14 4.26 -14.43
C PRO A 551 4.31 4.77 -15.62
N SER A 552 4.83 4.67 -16.85
CA SER A 552 4.09 5.00 -18.09
C SER A 552 2.72 4.30 -18.19
N THR A 553 2.56 3.27 -17.37
CA THR A 553 1.46 2.35 -17.18
C THR A 553 0.27 2.96 -16.44
N THR A 554 0.50 3.79 -15.42
CA THR A 554 -0.54 4.37 -14.58
C THR A 554 -1.41 5.32 -15.40
N LYS A 555 -2.73 5.13 -15.37
CA LYS A 555 -3.69 5.89 -16.19
C LYS A 555 -4.39 6.98 -15.40
N ALA A 556 -4.64 6.74 -14.11
CA ALA A 556 -5.10 7.74 -13.20
C ALA A 556 -4.46 7.54 -11.80
N ILE A 557 -4.43 8.59 -11.00
CA ILE A 557 -3.86 8.62 -9.65
C ILE A 557 -4.50 9.75 -8.84
N THR A 558 -4.69 9.53 -7.54
CA THR A 558 -5.23 10.53 -6.60
C THR A 558 -4.15 10.98 -5.62
N ASP A 559 -3.86 12.27 -5.63
CA ASP A 559 -3.07 12.94 -4.60
C ASP A 559 -3.94 13.34 -3.42
N LYS A 560 -3.41 13.24 -2.21
CA LYS A 560 -4.11 13.63 -0.99
C LYS A 560 -3.18 14.42 -0.07
N SER A 561 -3.64 15.58 0.37
CA SER A 561 -3.00 16.38 1.42
C SER A 561 -3.83 16.33 2.70
N TYR A 562 -3.17 16.12 3.83
CA TYR A 562 -3.79 15.88 5.14
C TYR A 562 -3.38 16.97 6.12
N TYR A 563 -4.33 17.33 6.97
CA TYR A 563 -4.14 18.22 8.10
C TYR A 563 -4.17 17.41 9.40
N LEU A 564 -3.09 17.48 10.18
CA LEU A 564 -2.92 16.74 11.44
C LEU A 564 -3.10 17.61 12.71
N GLY A 565 -3.75 18.78 12.58
CA GLY A 565 -3.92 19.71 13.70
C GLY A 565 -5.07 19.40 14.67
N CYS A 566 -5.83 18.33 14.45
CA CYS A 566 -6.84 17.86 15.42
C CYS A 566 -6.13 17.08 16.54
N GLN A 567 -5.78 17.81 17.60
CA GLN A 567 -4.90 17.36 18.69
C GLN A 567 -5.57 17.51 20.06
N ASP A 568 -5.20 16.65 21.02
CA ASP A 568 -5.61 16.80 22.41
C ASP A 568 -4.83 17.90 23.14
N ALA A 569 -5.18 18.16 24.41
CA ALA A 569 -4.50 19.18 25.23
C ALA A 569 -2.99 18.91 25.45
N SER A 570 -2.50 17.71 25.16
CA SER A 570 -1.09 17.32 25.24
C SER A 570 -0.38 17.41 23.88
N GLY A 571 -1.08 17.85 22.82
CA GLY A 571 -0.55 17.93 21.46
C GLY A 571 -0.56 16.60 20.70
N ASN A 572 -1.23 15.56 21.22
CA ASN A 572 -1.32 14.28 20.51
C ASN A 572 -2.39 14.38 19.43
N VAL A 573 -2.05 13.99 18.20
CA VAL A 573 -3.04 13.90 17.12
C VAL A 573 -4.12 12.88 17.51
N ILE A 574 -5.39 13.30 17.52
CA ILE A 574 -6.55 12.45 17.81
C ILE A 574 -7.04 11.84 16.49
N LYS A 575 -7.20 12.68 15.46
CA LYS A 575 -7.65 12.31 14.12
C LYS A 575 -6.92 13.14 13.06
N GLY A 576 -6.63 12.53 11.92
CA GLY A 576 -6.24 13.26 10.71
C GLY A 576 -7.48 13.79 9.97
N SER A 577 -7.30 14.82 9.17
CA SER A 577 -8.35 15.34 8.29
C SER A 577 -7.82 15.49 6.87
N LEU A 578 -8.61 15.12 5.86
CA LEU A 578 -8.25 15.40 4.47
C LEU A 578 -8.39 16.90 4.22
N LYS A 579 -7.31 17.56 3.82
CA LYS A 579 -7.29 18.99 3.52
C LYS A 579 -7.74 19.27 2.08
N LYS A 580 -7.17 18.54 1.13
CA LYS A 580 -7.55 18.55 -0.29
C LYS A 580 -7.10 17.26 -0.98
N PHE A 581 -7.63 17.02 -2.17
CA PHE A 581 -7.18 15.96 -3.07
C PHE A 581 -7.15 16.48 -4.50
N ASP A 582 -6.29 15.92 -5.33
CA ASP A 582 -6.28 16.19 -6.78
C ASP A 582 -6.31 14.84 -7.53
N ILE A 583 -6.99 14.77 -8.67
CA ILE A 583 -7.08 13.57 -9.50
C ILE A 583 -6.43 13.82 -10.84
N TYR A 584 -5.44 13.00 -11.18
CA TYR A 584 -4.68 13.10 -12.41
C TYR A 584 -5.06 11.99 -13.36
N PHE A 585 -5.41 12.33 -14.60
CA PHE A 585 -5.61 11.42 -15.71
C PHE A 585 -4.49 11.61 -16.73
N ARG A 586 -3.92 10.50 -17.21
CA ARG A 586 -2.86 10.51 -18.21
C ARG A 586 -3.40 11.01 -19.56
N GLN A 587 -2.84 12.09 -20.07
CA GLN A 587 -3.28 12.69 -21.33
C GLN A 587 -2.97 11.81 -22.56
N SER A 588 -1.89 11.04 -22.54
CA SER A 588 -1.51 10.13 -23.62
C SER A 588 -2.32 8.83 -23.67
N ALA A 589 -3.18 8.58 -22.67
CA ALA A 589 -4.03 7.40 -22.67
C ALA A 589 -5.17 7.54 -23.68
N ASN A 590 -5.55 6.42 -24.31
CA ASN A 590 -6.70 6.37 -25.18
C ASN A 590 -7.98 6.17 -24.35
N TRP A 591 -8.69 7.26 -24.09
CA TRP A 591 -9.87 7.27 -23.23
C TRP A 591 -11.16 6.96 -24.00
N TYR A 592 -11.91 5.99 -23.49
CA TYR A 592 -13.31 5.77 -23.83
C TYR A 592 -14.20 6.68 -22.97
N LEU A 593 -15.08 7.44 -23.61
CA LEU A 593 -15.80 8.57 -22.99
C LEU A 593 -17.33 8.46 -23.08
N ASN A 594 -17.83 7.52 -23.88
CA ASN A 594 -19.26 7.40 -24.14
C ASN A 594 -20.01 6.84 -22.94
N GLU A 595 -21.24 7.31 -22.72
CA GLU A 595 -22.12 6.76 -21.70
C GLU A 595 -22.54 5.31 -22.02
N GLN A 596 -22.90 5.03 -23.27
CA GLN A 596 -23.20 3.67 -23.69
C GLN A 596 -21.92 2.94 -24.05
N TYR A 597 -21.77 1.70 -23.58
CA TYR A 597 -20.71 0.79 -23.97
C TYR A 597 -21.26 -0.61 -24.25
N ASP A 598 -20.52 -1.39 -25.04
CA ASP A 598 -20.84 -2.80 -25.30
C ASP A 598 -20.09 -3.67 -24.28
N PRO A 599 -20.78 -4.28 -23.30
CA PRO A 599 -20.15 -5.12 -22.28
C PRO A 599 -19.63 -6.45 -22.84
N THR A 600 -19.94 -6.79 -24.09
CA THR A 600 -19.46 -8.02 -24.75
C THR A 600 -18.10 -7.85 -25.41
N LEU A 601 -17.58 -6.62 -25.47
CA LEU A 601 -16.24 -6.36 -25.99
C LEU A 601 -15.19 -7.11 -25.16
N PRO A 602 -14.21 -7.76 -25.81
CA PRO A 602 -13.23 -8.57 -25.10
C PRO A 602 -12.34 -7.71 -24.23
N PHE A 603 -11.73 -8.32 -23.21
CA PHE A 603 -10.73 -7.70 -22.35
C PHE A 603 -9.71 -6.88 -23.16
N SER A 604 -9.16 -7.48 -24.23
CA SER A 604 -8.15 -6.87 -25.13
C SER A 604 -8.58 -5.59 -25.84
N TYR A 605 -9.87 -5.28 -25.90
CA TYR A 605 -10.35 -4.00 -26.37
C TYR A 605 -10.14 -2.90 -25.32
N TRP A 606 -10.58 -3.18 -24.08
CA TRP A 606 -10.56 -2.23 -22.97
C TRP A 606 -9.15 -1.94 -22.45
N GLU A 607 -8.28 -2.93 -22.59
CA GLU A 607 -6.82 -2.84 -22.59
C GLU A 607 -6.25 -1.64 -23.36
N ASN A 608 -6.84 -1.27 -24.50
CA ASN A 608 -6.38 -0.18 -25.36
C ASN A 608 -7.36 1.01 -25.40
N ASN A 609 -8.51 0.91 -24.73
CA ASN A 609 -9.59 1.90 -24.75
C ASN A 609 -10.10 2.07 -23.32
N HIS A 610 -9.37 2.81 -22.50
CA HIS A 610 -9.60 2.89 -21.06
C HIS A 610 -10.86 3.66 -20.73
N ASP A 611 -11.75 3.08 -19.94
CA ASP A 611 -13.03 3.70 -19.62
C ASP A 611 -12.88 4.83 -18.59
N LEU A 612 -12.95 6.10 -19.02
CA LEU A 612 -12.68 7.25 -18.15
C LEU A 612 -13.64 7.30 -16.96
N GLU A 613 -14.91 6.95 -17.16
CA GLU A 613 -15.91 6.91 -16.09
C GLU A 613 -15.56 5.90 -15.00
N SER A 614 -15.08 4.71 -15.38
CA SER A 614 -14.63 3.69 -14.41
C SER A 614 -13.39 4.13 -13.63
N PHE A 615 -12.40 4.72 -14.30
CA PHE A 615 -11.24 5.28 -13.61
C PHE A 615 -11.64 6.43 -12.69
N ALA A 616 -12.49 7.35 -13.15
CA ALA A 616 -13.00 8.44 -12.32
C ALA A 616 -13.76 7.91 -11.09
N LEU A 617 -14.57 6.85 -11.25
CA LEU A 617 -15.28 6.24 -10.15
C LEU A 617 -14.31 5.63 -9.13
N HIS A 618 -13.25 4.97 -9.57
CA HIS A 618 -12.21 4.46 -8.67
C HIS A 618 -11.48 5.58 -7.93
N GLU A 619 -10.94 6.57 -8.66
CA GLU A 619 -10.16 7.67 -8.06
C GLU A 619 -11.01 8.51 -7.09
N LEU A 620 -12.30 8.69 -7.37
CA LEU A 620 -13.22 9.33 -6.43
C LEU A 620 -13.44 8.51 -5.15
N GLY A 621 -13.27 7.19 -5.19
CA GLY A 621 -13.24 6.35 -3.99
C GLY A 621 -12.02 6.64 -3.13
N HIS A 622 -10.84 6.81 -3.73
CA HIS A 622 -9.66 7.30 -3.02
C HIS A 622 -9.85 8.72 -2.46
N ALA A 623 -10.48 9.62 -3.21
CA ALA A 623 -10.83 10.96 -2.73
C ALA A 623 -11.79 10.92 -1.52
N GLN A 624 -12.60 9.86 -1.41
CA GLN A 624 -13.40 9.55 -0.22
C GLN A 624 -12.63 8.79 0.87
N LEU A 625 -11.30 8.71 0.83
CA LEU A 625 -10.47 8.00 1.82
C LEU A 625 -10.65 6.47 1.84
N LEU A 626 -11.05 5.87 0.71
CA LEU A 626 -11.05 4.42 0.54
C LEU A 626 -9.72 3.93 -0.03
N LEU A 627 -9.24 2.81 0.49
CA LEU A 627 -8.06 2.07 0.02
C LEU A 627 -8.50 0.85 -0.79
N HIS A 628 -7.54 0.16 -1.41
CA HIS A 628 -7.88 -1.01 -2.21
C HIS A 628 -8.46 -2.17 -1.39
N VAL A 629 -9.17 -3.03 -2.09
CA VAL A 629 -9.60 -4.35 -1.65
C VAL A 629 -9.15 -5.42 -2.65
N ASN A 630 -9.19 -6.70 -2.27
CA ASN A 630 -8.74 -7.82 -3.11
C ASN A 630 -9.82 -8.41 -4.01
N GLN A 631 -11.01 -7.83 -4.02
CA GLN A 631 -12.16 -8.34 -4.75
C GLN A 631 -12.23 -7.72 -6.14
N ALA A 632 -11.92 -8.51 -7.17
CA ALA A 632 -11.79 -8.03 -8.55
C ALA A 632 -13.05 -7.37 -9.15
N ASP A 633 -14.22 -7.61 -8.56
CA ASP A 633 -15.51 -7.03 -8.93
C ASP A 633 -15.82 -5.69 -8.26
N GLU A 634 -15.17 -5.35 -7.14
CA GLU A 634 -15.35 -4.06 -6.47
C GLU A 634 -14.66 -2.93 -7.27
N VAL A 635 -15.18 -1.71 -7.14
CA VAL A 635 -14.59 -0.52 -7.78
C VAL A 635 -13.21 -0.26 -7.21
N MET A 636 -13.03 -0.42 -5.90
CA MET A 636 -11.75 -0.26 -5.21
C MET A 636 -10.79 -1.45 -5.36
N TYR A 637 -11.03 -2.38 -6.28
CA TYR A 637 -9.96 -3.29 -6.68
C TYR A 637 -8.83 -2.49 -7.34
N TYR A 638 -7.57 -2.79 -7.00
CA TYR A 638 -6.38 -2.07 -7.50
C TYR A 638 -6.24 -2.03 -9.04
N GLU A 639 -7.09 -2.75 -9.78
CA GLU A 639 -7.05 -2.88 -11.24
C GLU A 639 -8.40 -2.53 -11.89
N VAL A 640 -8.35 -1.61 -12.87
CA VAL A 640 -9.53 -1.12 -13.61
C VAL A 640 -9.37 -1.32 -15.11
N VAL A 641 -9.59 -2.54 -15.61
CA VAL A 641 -9.47 -2.81 -17.06
C VAL A 641 -10.78 -2.65 -17.79
N THR A 642 -11.81 -3.39 -17.37
CA THR A 642 -13.13 -3.35 -18.00
C THR A 642 -14.02 -2.29 -17.37
N PRO A 643 -15.08 -1.82 -18.06
CA PRO A 643 -15.98 -0.84 -17.50
C PRO A 643 -16.60 -1.31 -16.17
N LYS A 644 -16.26 -0.61 -15.08
CA LYS A 644 -16.73 -0.76 -13.70
C LYS A 644 -17.38 0.56 -13.25
N ARG A 645 -18.62 0.78 -13.69
CA ARG A 645 -19.35 2.03 -13.46
C ARG A 645 -20.41 1.96 -12.34
N VAL A 646 -20.50 0.82 -11.66
CA VAL A 646 -21.51 0.55 -10.63
C VAL A 646 -20.81 0.19 -9.33
N LEU A 647 -21.15 0.92 -8.26
CA LEU A 647 -20.67 0.62 -6.91
C LEU A 647 -21.20 -0.72 -6.43
N GLN A 648 -20.31 -1.53 -5.88
CA GLN A 648 -20.67 -2.77 -5.20
C GLN A 648 -21.00 -2.50 -3.72
N THR A 649 -21.41 -3.55 -3.01
CA THR A 649 -21.85 -3.39 -1.60
C THR A 649 -20.72 -2.90 -0.69
N GLY A 650 -19.48 -3.35 -0.91
CA GLY A 650 -18.31 -2.90 -0.15
C GLY A 650 -18.00 -1.43 -0.40
N ASP A 651 -18.01 -1.01 -1.66
CA ASP A 651 -17.84 0.40 -2.07
C ASP A 651 -18.87 1.33 -1.37
N VAL A 652 -20.16 0.96 -1.38
CA VAL A 652 -21.25 1.73 -0.73
C VAL A 652 -21.08 1.75 0.79
N GLU A 653 -20.68 0.63 1.40
CA GLU A 653 -20.39 0.57 2.84
C GLU A 653 -19.21 1.48 3.20
N GLY A 654 -18.18 1.54 2.35
CA GLY A 654 -17.02 2.42 2.46
C GLY A 654 -17.40 3.89 2.51
N GLY A 655 -18.08 4.38 1.48
CA GLY A 655 -18.52 5.78 1.42
C GLY A 655 -19.40 6.17 2.61
N ASN A 656 -20.29 5.27 3.05
CA ASN A 656 -21.13 5.50 4.22
C ASN A 656 -20.35 5.53 5.54
N TYR A 657 -19.33 4.68 5.71
CA TYR A 657 -18.45 4.71 6.87
C TYR A 657 -17.71 6.05 6.96
N ILE A 658 -17.09 6.49 5.86
CA ILE A 658 -16.33 7.75 5.83
C ILE A 658 -17.26 8.94 6.08
N LYS A 659 -18.42 8.99 5.42
CA LYS A 659 -19.44 10.00 5.74
C LYS A 659 -19.79 9.99 7.23
N GLY A 660 -20.04 8.82 7.80
CA GLY A 660 -20.42 8.64 9.21
C GLY A 660 -19.41 9.25 10.19
N ILE A 661 -18.11 9.08 9.94
CA ILE A 661 -17.06 9.66 10.79
C ILE A 661 -16.78 11.14 10.50
N SER A 662 -17.19 11.64 9.33
CA SER A 662 -16.90 13.01 8.86
C SER A 662 -17.96 14.04 9.24
N VAL A 663 -19.20 13.60 9.51
CA VAL A 663 -20.31 14.49 9.94
C VAL A 663 -20.34 14.75 11.44
N VAL A 664 -19.44 14.10 12.20
CA VAL A 664 -19.36 14.21 13.65
C VAL A 664 -18.31 15.24 14.01
N ALA A 665 -18.69 16.28 14.75
CA ALA A 665 -17.74 17.20 15.37
C ALA A 665 -16.92 16.45 16.43
N GLU A 666 -15.59 16.60 16.41
CA GLU A 666 -14.74 15.94 17.40
C GLU A 666 -14.51 16.88 18.59
N PRO A 667 -14.72 16.42 19.83
CA PRO A 667 -14.30 17.18 21.02
C PRO A 667 -12.80 17.50 20.93
N ASP A 668 -12.42 18.70 21.37
CA ASP A 668 -11.03 19.17 21.38
C ASP A 668 -10.39 19.40 19.99
N CYS A 669 -11.15 19.32 18.90
CA CYS A 669 -10.69 19.72 17.58
C CYS A 669 -11.47 20.90 17.02
N ASP A 670 -10.76 21.98 16.69
CA ASP A 670 -11.30 23.18 16.03
C ASP A 670 -11.35 23.01 14.50
N VAL A 671 -12.10 21.99 14.04
CA VAL A 671 -12.37 21.74 12.63
C VAL A 671 -13.86 21.46 12.41
N SER A 672 -14.44 22.04 11.38
CA SER A 672 -15.86 21.89 11.07
C SER A 672 -16.13 20.54 10.40
N PRO A 673 -17.18 19.80 10.81
CA PRO A 673 -17.59 18.59 10.10
C PRO A 673 -18.09 18.93 8.69
N ILE A 674 -18.04 17.94 7.80
CA ILE A 674 -18.65 18.08 6.47
C ILE A 674 -20.18 18.17 6.59
N VAL A 675 -20.83 18.98 5.77
CA VAL A 675 -22.30 19.01 5.64
C VAL A 675 -22.71 18.08 4.51
N PRO A 676 -23.44 16.97 4.78
CA PRO A 676 -23.84 16.04 3.73
C PRO A 676 -24.74 16.67 2.69
N ASN A 677 -24.51 16.33 1.42
CA ASN A 677 -25.36 16.76 0.34
C ASN A 677 -25.33 15.74 -0.80
N GLY A 678 -26.47 15.09 -1.05
CA GLY A 678 -26.64 14.06 -2.08
C GLY A 678 -26.96 14.59 -3.49
N ASP A 679 -27.10 15.92 -3.65
CA ASP A 679 -27.29 16.53 -4.96
C ASP A 679 -25.94 16.73 -5.66
N CYS A 680 -25.64 15.94 -6.68
CA CYS A 680 -24.37 16.04 -7.41
C CYS A 680 -24.20 17.35 -8.20
N GLY A 681 -25.20 18.25 -8.22
CA GLY A 681 -25.08 19.60 -8.77
C GLY A 681 -25.06 19.65 -10.30
N LEU A 682 -25.35 18.52 -10.95
CA LEU A 682 -25.39 18.41 -12.40
C LEU A 682 -26.72 18.93 -12.92
N ILE A 683 -26.70 20.06 -13.62
CA ILE A 683 -27.82 20.42 -14.49
C ILE A 683 -27.85 19.34 -15.58
N PRO A 684 -28.95 18.56 -15.74
CA PRO A 684 -29.00 17.51 -16.74
C PRO A 684 -28.70 18.09 -18.12
N THR A 685 -27.71 17.51 -18.80
CA THR A 685 -27.36 17.78 -20.20
C THR A 685 -28.50 17.35 -21.11
N ILE A 686 -29.45 18.26 -21.32
CA ILE A 686 -30.24 18.26 -22.55
C ILE A 686 -29.38 18.91 -23.61
N ASP A 687 -28.91 18.10 -24.56
CA ASP A 687 -28.38 18.56 -25.83
C ASP A 687 -29.45 19.35 -26.58
N VAL A 688 -29.38 20.69 -26.56
CA VAL A 688 -29.70 21.53 -27.72
C VAL A 688 -28.93 22.85 -27.58
N GLY A 689 -28.15 23.20 -28.61
CA GLY A 689 -27.54 24.51 -28.74
C GLY A 689 -28.55 25.65 -28.55
N SER A 690 -28.41 26.39 -27.46
CA SER A 690 -28.51 27.85 -27.35
C SER A 690 -28.44 28.20 -25.87
N LYS A 691 -27.79 29.32 -25.52
CA LYS A 691 -27.99 29.95 -24.21
C LYS A 691 -29.48 30.29 -24.09
N GLU A 692 -30.29 29.40 -23.52
CA GLU A 692 -31.66 29.74 -23.17
C GLU A 692 -31.64 30.49 -21.84
N THR A 693 -32.10 31.72 -21.91
CA THR A 693 -32.53 32.53 -20.78
C THR A 693 -33.79 31.89 -20.18
N ILE A 694 -33.65 31.19 -19.05
CA ILE A 694 -34.74 30.43 -18.40
C ILE A 694 -35.39 31.26 -17.28
N VAL A 695 -36.69 31.06 -17.05
CA VAL A 695 -37.45 31.61 -15.90
C VAL A 695 -37.03 30.91 -14.61
N LYS A 696 -36.55 31.67 -13.61
CA LYS A 696 -36.19 31.18 -12.28
C LYS A 696 -37.39 31.23 -11.33
N PHE A 697 -37.41 30.38 -10.30
CA PHE A 697 -38.40 30.47 -9.23
C PHE A 697 -37.84 30.10 -7.86
N ARG A 698 -38.43 30.64 -6.79
CA ARG A 698 -38.03 30.41 -5.39
C ARG A 698 -39.14 30.78 -4.41
N PRO A 699 -39.17 30.24 -3.18
CA PRO A 699 -38.44 29.04 -2.75
C PRO A 699 -39.06 27.75 -3.33
N ASN A 700 -38.32 26.65 -3.29
CA ASN A 700 -38.82 25.31 -3.57
C ASN A 700 -38.10 24.29 -2.66
N PRO A 701 -38.77 23.64 -1.70
CA PRO A 701 -40.22 23.70 -1.44
C PRO A 701 -40.74 25.07 -1.00
N ALA A 702 -42.00 25.37 -1.33
CA ALA A 702 -42.67 26.63 -1.03
C ALA A 702 -43.77 26.46 0.03
N THR A 703 -43.93 27.44 0.91
CA THR A 703 -44.99 27.45 1.94
C THR A 703 -46.17 28.33 1.52
N ASN A 704 -46.08 29.65 1.64
CA ASN A 704 -47.22 30.54 1.34
C ASN A 704 -47.11 31.24 -0.01
N TRP A 705 -45.88 31.47 -0.46
CA TRP A 705 -45.59 32.23 -1.67
C TRP A 705 -44.52 31.53 -2.49
N ILE A 706 -44.65 31.65 -3.80
CA ILE A 706 -43.61 31.28 -4.76
C ILE A 706 -43.39 32.48 -5.70
N PHE A 707 -42.13 32.81 -5.91
CA PHE A 707 -41.68 33.94 -6.69
C PHE A 707 -41.09 33.43 -8.00
N PHE A 708 -41.43 34.09 -9.10
CA PHE A 708 -40.94 33.81 -10.45
C PHE A 708 -40.21 35.02 -10.99
N GLU A 709 -39.04 34.78 -11.58
CA GLU A 709 -38.19 35.79 -12.18
C GLU A 709 -37.88 35.36 -13.62
N GLY A 710 -38.50 36.06 -14.56
CA GLY A 710 -38.27 35.87 -15.98
C GLY A 710 -37.09 36.71 -16.47
N PRO A 711 -36.33 36.23 -17.45
CA PRO A 711 -35.33 37.04 -18.15
C PRO A 711 -35.97 38.21 -18.94
N GLU A 712 -37.28 38.13 -19.18
CA GLU A 712 -38.13 39.11 -19.85
C GLU A 712 -39.47 39.23 -19.07
N GLN A 713 -40.38 40.10 -19.53
CA GLN A 713 -41.70 40.25 -18.91
C GLN A 713 -42.51 38.95 -18.96
N ILE A 714 -42.99 38.53 -17.79
CA ILE A 714 -43.94 37.43 -17.62
C ILE A 714 -45.33 37.94 -18.03
N GLN A 715 -45.76 37.57 -19.23
CA GLN A 715 -47.08 37.95 -19.76
C GLN A 715 -48.20 37.13 -19.15
N LYS A 716 -47.91 35.87 -18.80
CA LYS A 716 -48.88 34.93 -18.25
C LYS A 716 -48.20 33.96 -17.31
N LEU A 717 -48.85 33.62 -16.21
CA LEU A 717 -48.40 32.61 -15.25
C LEU A 717 -49.60 31.79 -14.81
N GLN A 718 -49.54 30.48 -15.01
CA GLN A 718 -50.61 29.55 -14.66
C GLN A 718 -50.05 28.43 -13.78
N VAL A 719 -50.70 28.07 -12.68
CA VAL A 719 -50.31 26.96 -11.82
C VAL A 719 -51.35 25.85 -11.93
N PHE A 720 -50.89 24.62 -12.13
CA PHE A 720 -51.71 23.42 -12.27
C PHE A 720 -51.39 22.40 -11.18
N THR A 721 -52.38 21.61 -10.77
CA THR A 721 -52.16 20.41 -9.95
C THR A 721 -51.43 19.33 -10.76
N SER A 722 -50.95 18.28 -10.09
CA SER A 722 -50.38 17.10 -10.74
C SER A 722 -51.35 16.36 -11.66
N LEU A 723 -52.66 16.62 -11.56
CA LEU A 723 -53.69 16.07 -12.43
C LEU A 723 -54.06 17.02 -13.59
N GLY A 724 -53.38 18.15 -13.73
CA GLY A 724 -53.60 19.12 -14.81
C GLY A 724 -54.74 20.11 -14.57
N GLU A 725 -55.29 20.19 -13.36
CA GLU A 725 -56.31 21.19 -12.99
C GLU A 725 -55.67 22.55 -12.75
N LEU A 726 -56.15 23.60 -13.41
CA LEU A 726 -55.67 24.98 -13.22
C LEU A 726 -56.14 25.53 -11.86
N VAL A 727 -55.19 25.89 -10.98
CA VAL A 727 -55.46 26.38 -9.62
C VAL A 727 -55.11 27.85 -9.42
N VAL A 728 -54.18 28.41 -10.20
CA VAL A 728 -53.85 29.85 -10.18
C VAL A 728 -53.58 30.35 -11.59
N GLU A 729 -54.03 31.57 -11.92
CA GLU A 729 -53.73 32.23 -13.18
C GLU A 729 -53.52 33.73 -12.96
N LEU A 730 -52.39 34.26 -13.46
CA LEU A 730 -51.99 35.65 -13.36
C LEU A 730 -51.48 36.16 -14.72
N THR A 731 -51.58 37.47 -14.94
CA THR A 731 -50.97 38.17 -16.09
C THR A 731 -50.10 39.33 -15.59
N PRO A 732 -48.90 39.05 -15.05
CA PRO A 732 -48.12 40.03 -14.28
C PRO A 732 -47.62 41.22 -15.11
N ASN A 733 -47.22 40.98 -16.37
CA ASN A 733 -46.55 41.95 -17.25
C ASN A 733 -45.29 42.59 -16.64
N THR A 734 -44.59 41.85 -15.79
CA THR A 734 -43.37 42.25 -15.08
C THR A 734 -42.33 41.13 -15.21
N SER A 735 -41.04 41.45 -15.08
CA SER A 735 -39.99 40.41 -15.03
C SER A 735 -40.00 39.61 -13.73
N PHE A 736 -40.68 40.10 -12.70
CA PHE A 736 -40.82 39.43 -11.41
C PHE A 736 -42.29 39.31 -11.03
N SER A 737 -42.73 38.14 -10.57
CA SER A 737 -44.10 37.88 -10.12
C SER A 737 -44.12 37.01 -8.87
N ALA A 738 -45.01 37.33 -7.93
CA ALA A 738 -45.26 36.53 -6.74
C ALA A 738 -46.64 35.86 -6.85
N VAL A 739 -46.71 34.58 -6.48
CA VAL A 739 -47.94 33.78 -6.50
C VAL A 739 -48.25 33.31 -5.09
N ASP A 740 -49.43 33.67 -4.60
CA ASP A 740 -49.96 33.18 -3.33
C ASP A 740 -50.46 31.75 -3.51
N ILE A 741 -49.84 30.82 -2.79
CA ILE A 741 -50.18 29.39 -2.79
C ILE A 741 -50.63 28.93 -1.40
N SER A 742 -50.90 29.85 -0.47
CA SER A 742 -51.29 29.53 0.92
C SER A 742 -52.56 28.69 1.03
N LYS A 743 -53.44 28.75 0.03
CA LYS A 743 -54.70 27.99 -0.04
C LYS A 743 -54.56 26.64 -0.76
N LEU A 744 -53.38 26.32 -1.28
CA LEU A 744 -53.11 25.06 -1.97
C LEU A 744 -52.71 23.99 -0.95
N ASN A 745 -53.18 22.76 -1.15
CA ASN A 745 -52.78 21.62 -0.33
C ASN A 745 -51.30 21.26 -0.59
N ALA A 746 -50.63 20.66 0.40
CA ALA A 746 -49.28 20.12 0.21
C ALA A 746 -49.24 19.11 -0.95
N GLY A 747 -48.19 19.18 -1.77
CA GLY A 747 -48.04 18.36 -2.96
C GLY A 747 -47.32 19.05 -4.13
N PHE A 748 -47.28 18.38 -5.28
CA PHE A 748 -46.60 18.87 -6.48
C PHE A 748 -47.53 19.70 -7.38
N TYR A 749 -47.01 20.81 -7.87
CA TYR A 749 -47.68 21.71 -8.81
C TYR A 749 -46.77 22.03 -9.99
N PHE A 750 -47.41 22.37 -11.12
CA PHE A 750 -46.73 22.77 -12.36
C PHE A 750 -47.10 24.21 -12.72
N ALA A 751 -46.12 25.10 -12.80
CA ALA A 751 -46.29 26.45 -13.28
C ALA A 751 -45.95 26.56 -14.78
N LEU A 752 -46.89 27.02 -15.58
CA LEU A 752 -46.69 27.39 -16.98
C LEU A 752 -46.55 28.92 -17.08
N VAL A 753 -45.36 29.39 -17.44
CA VAL A 753 -44.99 30.80 -17.51
C VAL A 753 -44.76 31.21 -18.95
N LYS A 754 -45.44 32.25 -19.42
CA LYS A 754 -45.27 32.81 -20.76
C LYS A 754 -44.40 34.07 -20.70
N THR A 755 -43.27 34.07 -21.39
CA THR A 755 -42.43 35.26 -21.62
C THR A 755 -42.35 35.51 -23.12
N ASN A 756 -42.72 36.70 -23.59
CA ASN A 756 -42.80 37.03 -25.02
C ASN A 756 -43.52 35.94 -25.84
N ASN A 757 -42.77 35.16 -26.65
CA ASN A 757 -43.29 34.09 -27.52
C ASN A 757 -42.96 32.67 -27.02
N LYS A 758 -42.42 32.51 -25.81
CA LYS A 758 -42.03 31.22 -25.23
C LYS A 758 -42.90 30.87 -24.02
N TYR A 759 -43.14 29.58 -23.84
CA TYR A 759 -43.74 29.02 -22.63
C TYR A 759 -42.70 28.18 -21.89
N HIS A 760 -42.65 28.36 -20.58
CA HIS A 760 -41.76 27.64 -19.65
C HIS A 760 -42.63 26.84 -18.68
N ALA A 761 -42.38 25.54 -18.56
CA ALA A 761 -43.06 24.69 -17.59
C ALA A 761 -42.11 24.37 -16.43
N LEU A 762 -42.53 24.68 -15.20
CA LEU A 762 -41.72 24.59 -13.99
C LEU A 762 -42.46 23.75 -12.95
N LYS A 763 -41.78 22.81 -12.29
CA LYS A 763 -42.36 21.99 -11.21
C LYS A 763 -41.92 22.53 -9.85
N PHE A 764 -42.84 22.71 -8.91
CA PHE A 764 -42.52 23.05 -7.53
C PHE A 764 -43.33 22.23 -6.53
N GLU A 765 -42.83 22.14 -5.31
CA GLU A 765 -43.44 21.43 -4.18
C GLU A 765 -44.00 22.45 -3.18
N LYS A 766 -45.26 22.25 -2.78
CA LYS A 766 -45.88 22.94 -1.65
C LYS A 766 -45.74 22.04 -0.42
N ILE A 767 -45.15 22.58 0.65
CA ILE A 767 -45.09 21.95 1.97
C ILE A 767 -46.01 22.62 2.97
#